data_AF-A0A964AMH0-F1
#
_entry.id   AF-A0A964AMH0-F1
#
_cell.length_a   1.000
_cell.length_b   1.000
_cell.length_c   1.000
_cell.angle_alpha   90.00
_cell.angle_beta   90.00
_cell.angle_gamma   90.00
#
_symmetry.space_group_name_H-M   'P 1'
#
loop_
_entity.id
_entity.type
_entity.pdbx_description
1 polymer ?
#
loop_
_entity_poly.entity_id
_entity_poly.type
_entity_poly.pdbx_seq_one_letter_code
_entity_poly.pdbx_strand_id
1 'polypeptide(L)'
;MSGCVLTDADVQQGLDPDGDGVAWPEDCANDDPATSPGAAWLDSETACMTDADGDGYGAAAPHAGAQPGTDCDDSDASVHPAAVEVCDGRDADCDQRVDEGTEEGTWYRDDDGDGFGGEADPTLACGDAEREPVTATPGDCDDADTQVHPDAAEVCNLIDDNCDGVVDEDAAIDARTWHRDDDGDTYGRTDILTRACERPDGWTARDGDCDDADFTVFPGGPEYCDSLDNDCDEVVDEELVDGSTFYIDTDGDGFGEASRTFVGCWPDPGFVANALDCDDADAGEPVVVDALNGTLSGSGSGVDPMRLLQDGLDAADACVLVYPGTYTESLSIAGDLLLTSRDGADATVLDAGMSPCSAEELLSGGCAGYGSVLTVAAGATPTVQGFTLRGGTGHAAPYPIESGGQTVTVYDFCGGAVYVEGGALHLVDVVLTDNVVPGATRATDPDDAARAVWTFSFGGGLCARASTIELLGVAVRSNVAELGGGLYAEGSQVSLHQTQVGGNQAVNGGGVFIEDSDLDATNALLVFNEATGNGGGILHRGSGVSTLVNVTVVGNTAGTSRADRAEALLGEDQAQLEVRNSILVSLGEGPLAVSSAAGSTAYSAWYSATGGETVGTGWRAGPGDIAQDPRFIGLSDDGDLTNDDYGLRATSPALDAGDPSAVYNDADGTPNDMGVYGGPAGNF
;
A
#
# COMPACT_ATOMS: atom_id res chain seq x y z
N MET A 1 10.99 100.93 116.94
CA MET A 1 12.44 101.21 116.76
C MET A 1 12.98 100.17 115.79
N SER A 2 13.84 100.62 114.88
CA SER A 2 14.67 99.85 113.93
C SER A 2 15.21 98.53 114.51
N GLY A 3 15.53 97.50 113.75
CA GLY A 3 15.64 97.28 112.31
C GLY A 3 16.33 95.91 112.12
N CYS A 4 16.03 95.19 111.03
CA CYS A 4 16.99 94.82 109.95
C CYS A 4 17.96 93.66 110.32
N VAL A 5 18.23 92.63 109.50
CA VAL A 5 18.12 92.40 108.04
C VAL A 5 18.05 90.87 107.79
N LEU A 6 17.40 90.46 106.70
CA LEU A 6 17.30 89.10 106.14
C LEU A 6 18.43 88.80 105.14
N THR A 7 18.82 87.53 104.93
CA THR A 7 19.12 86.99 103.59
C THR A 7 18.72 85.51 103.47
N ASP A 8 18.19 85.13 102.30
CA ASP A 8 17.39 83.93 101.99
C ASP A 8 18.13 82.56 101.99
N ALA A 9 19.43 82.50 102.32
CA ALA A 9 20.23 81.25 102.23
C ALA A 9 20.54 80.56 103.58
N ASP A 10 20.27 81.20 104.73
CA ASP A 10 20.66 80.70 106.06
C ASP A 10 19.47 80.32 106.98
N VAL A 11 18.29 80.06 106.41
CA VAL A 11 17.28 79.20 107.07
C VAL A 11 16.71 78.17 106.08
N GLN A 12 17.56 77.65 105.18
CA GLN A 12 17.33 76.34 104.54
C GLN A 12 17.68 75.17 105.48
N GLN A 13 17.79 75.40 106.79
CA GLN A 13 17.75 74.30 107.77
C GLN A 13 16.29 73.90 107.98
N GLY A 14 15.94 72.73 107.48
CA GLY A 14 14.58 72.19 107.51
C GLY A 14 13.67 72.67 106.37
N LEU A 15 14.23 73.21 105.28
CA LEU A 15 13.48 73.51 104.06
C LEU A 15 13.62 72.34 103.07
N ASP A 16 12.48 71.99 102.50
CA ASP A 16 12.21 70.94 101.53
C ASP A 16 11.62 71.66 100.30
N PRO A 17 12.45 72.08 99.34
CA PRO A 17 12.06 72.98 98.25
C PRO A 17 11.31 72.29 97.10
N ASP A 18 11.65 71.05 96.81
CA ASP A 18 11.05 70.20 95.77
C ASP A 18 9.84 69.41 96.30
N GLY A 19 9.70 69.28 97.62
CA GLY A 19 8.47 68.88 98.29
C GLY A 19 8.30 67.38 98.40
N ASP A 20 9.39 66.62 98.38
CA ASP A 20 9.40 65.17 98.48
C ASP A 20 9.25 64.67 99.94
N GLY A 21 9.40 65.59 100.90
CA GLY A 21 9.27 65.33 102.32
C GLY A 21 10.58 65.09 103.07
N VAL A 22 11.74 65.15 102.41
CA VAL A 22 13.07 65.00 103.02
C VAL A 22 13.80 66.35 102.98
N ALA A 23 14.35 66.79 104.13
CA ALA A 23 14.98 68.11 104.25
C ALA A 23 16.50 68.03 104.46
N TRP A 24 17.21 69.07 104.04
CA TRP A 24 18.67 69.17 104.18
C TRP A 24 19.13 69.02 105.65
N PRO A 25 20.21 68.27 105.95
CA PRO A 25 21.23 67.72 105.05
C PRO A 25 21.02 66.26 104.61
N GLU A 26 19.85 65.69 104.87
CA GLU A 26 19.56 64.28 104.60
C GLU A 26 19.07 64.07 103.15
N ASP A 27 18.43 65.08 102.58
CA ASP A 27 18.10 65.15 101.15
C ASP A 27 19.37 65.35 100.29
N CYS A 28 19.50 64.50 99.29
CA CYS A 28 20.65 64.41 98.41
C CYS A 28 20.46 65.12 97.06
N ALA A 29 19.26 65.60 96.73
CA ALA A 29 18.98 66.37 95.51
C ALA A 29 17.80 67.33 95.73
N ASN A 30 18.09 68.54 96.20
CA ASN A 30 17.10 69.54 96.63
C ASN A 30 16.31 70.26 95.52
N ASP A 31 16.47 69.83 94.28
CA ASP A 31 15.76 70.32 93.10
C ASP A 31 15.13 69.18 92.28
N ASP A 32 15.25 67.93 92.74
CA ASP A 32 14.73 66.75 92.07
C ASP A 32 13.93 65.88 93.05
N PRO A 33 12.59 65.99 93.01
CA PRO A 33 11.73 65.28 93.96
C PRO A 33 11.75 63.75 93.79
N ALA A 34 12.43 63.22 92.76
CA ALA A 34 12.59 61.78 92.53
C ALA A 34 13.87 61.18 93.14
N THR A 35 14.73 62.00 93.75
CA THR A 35 16.05 61.55 94.23
C THR A 35 16.24 61.83 95.72
N SER A 36 15.91 60.85 96.56
CA SER A 36 16.09 60.97 98.02
C SER A 36 16.28 59.62 98.72
N PRO A 37 16.75 59.60 99.99
CA PRO A 37 16.85 58.37 100.75
C PRO A 37 15.50 57.66 100.89
N GLY A 38 15.39 56.49 100.27
CA GLY A 38 14.16 55.69 100.27
C GLY A 38 13.20 55.98 99.11
N ALA A 39 13.57 56.78 98.12
CA ALA A 39 12.82 56.91 96.86
C ALA A 39 12.68 55.54 96.17
N ALA A 40 13.81 54.90 95.85
CA ALA A 40 13.87 53.52 95.37
C ALA A 40 13.80 52.48 96.52
N TRP A 41 12.64 52.37 97.16
CA TRP A 41 12.47 51.55 98.38
C TRP A 41 12.65 50.04 98.17
N LEU A 42 12.47 49.53 96.94
CA LEU A 42 12.65 48.12 96.60
C LEU A 42 14.14 47.74 96.46
N ASP A 43 14.99 48.70 96.11
CA ASP A 43 16.45 48.56 96.10
C ASP A 43 17.07 48.86 97.48
N SER A 44 16.67 49.97 98.12
CA SER A 44 17.17 50.34 99.44
C SER A 44 16.30 51.36 100.17
N GLU A 45 15.84 51.02 101.38
CA GLU A 45 15.04 51.94 102.23
C GLU A 45 15.82 53.14 102.79
N THR A 46 17.14 53.19 102.63
CA THR A 46 17.99 54.20 103.30
C THR A 46 19.09 54.81 102.44
N ALA A 47 19.38 54.24 101.27
CA ALA A 47 20.33 54.83 100.33
C ALA A 47 19.65 55.95 99.55
N CYS A 48 20.42 57.01 99.27
CA CYS A 48 19.99 58.02 98.30
C CYS A 48 20.10 57.44 96.88
N MET A 49 18.96 57.28 96.22
CA MET A 49 18.81 56.72 94.87
C MET A 49 17.78 57.56 94.10
N THR A 50 17.84 57.51 92.78
CA THR A 50 16.87 58.15 91.88
C THR A 50 15.87 57.09 91.44
N ASP A 51 14.57 57.40 91.54
CA ASP A 51 13.45 56.58 91.04
C ASP A 51 12.55 57.51 90.21
N ALA A 52 12.92 57.70 88.93
CA ALA A 52 12.36 58.77 88.11
C ALA A 52 10.97 58.44 87.53
N ASP A 53 10.62 57.16 87.39
CA ASP A 53 9.31 56.70 86.90
C ASP A 53 8.37 56.19 88.01
N GLY A 54 8.88 56.01 89.23
CA GLY A 54 8.11 55.76 90.43
C GLY A 54 7.73 54.30 90.65
N ASP A 55 8.50 53.36 90.10
CA ASP A 55 8.25 51.92 90.22
C ASP A 55 8.83 51.30 91.52
N GLY A 56 9.69 52.07 92.19
CA GLY A 56 10.33 51.72 93.46
C GLY A 56 11.72 51.11 93.34
N TYR A 57 12.23 50.86 92.14
CA TYR A 57 13.62 50.50 91.85
C TYR A 57 14.44 51.74 91.49
N GLY A 58 15.76 51.64 91.61
CA GLY A 58 16.65 52.79 91.44
C GLY A 58 17.42 52.73 90.13
N ALA A 59 17.63 53.90 89.52
CA ALA A 59 18.37 54.02 88.27
C ALA A 59 19.75 53.34 88.29
N ALA A 60 20.03 52.46 87.34
CA ALA A 60 21.38 51.94 87.12
C ALA A 60 22.40 53.04 86.74
N ALA A 61 21.93 54.20 86.22
CA ALA A 61 22.75 55.36 85.88
C ALA A 61 22.16 56.67 86.44
N PRO A 62 22.34 56.96 87.75
CA PRO A 62 21.58 58.00 88.46
C PRO A 62 22.16 59.42 88.34
N HIS A 63 21.40 60.39 88.87
CA HIS A 63 21.81 61.80 88.96
C HIS A 63 23.02 62.02 89.89
N ALA A 64 23.77 63.11 89.67
CA ALA A 64 25.05 63.36 90.34
C ALA A 64 24.90 63.62 91.85
N GLY A 65 25.22 62.62 92.67
CA GLY A 65 25.07 62.67 94.13
C GLY A 65 24.36 61.45 94.71
N ALA A 66 23.63 60.70 93.88
CA ALA A 66 22.92 59.48 94.22
C ALA A 66 23.75 58.20 93.97
N GLN A 67 23.36 57.11 94.62
CA GLN A 67 23.92 55.77 94.41
C GLN A 67 23.17 55.06 93.27
N PRO A 68 23.86 54.25 92.43
CA PRO A 68 23.20 53.45 91.41
C PRO A 68 22.31 52.36 91.99
N GLY A 69 21.14 52.14 91.39
CA GLY A 69 20.22 51.03 91.68
C GLY A 69 20.25 49.94 90.60
N THR A 70 19.20 49.12 90.56
CA THR A 70 19.10 47.91 89.74
C THR A 70 18.18 48.01 88.52
N ASP A 71 17.46 49.12 88.36
CA ASP A 71 16.62 49.38 87.19
C ASP A 71 17.48 49.70 85.95
N CYS A 72 17.33 48.88 84.91
CA CYS A 72 18.05 49.03 83.64
C CYS A 72 17.44 50.06 82.68
N ASP A 73 16.21 50.52 82.92
CA ASP A 73 15.55 51.63 82.21
C ASP A 73 14.64 52.45 83.14
N ASP A 74 15.26 53.32 83.94
CA ASP A 74 14.67 54.26 84.92
C ASP A 74 13.73 55.35 84.32
N SER A 75 13.29 55.14 83.08
CA SER A 75 12.27 55.94 82.42
C SER A 75 11.01 55.15 82.08
N ASP A 76 11.00 53.84 82.34
CA ASP A 76 9.91 52.90 82.08
C ASP A 76 9.66 51.96 83.27
N ALA A 77 8.65 52.29 84.07
CA ALA A 77 8.20 51.54 85.25
C ALA A 77 7.73 50.09 84.99
N SER A 78 7.81 49.61 83.74
CA SER A 78 7.56 48.21 83.38
C SER A 78 8.83 47.39 83.13
N VAL A 79 9.99 48.04 83.12
CA VAL A 79 11.31 47.43 82.96
C VAL A 79 12.00 47.53 84.31
N HIS A 80 12.05 46.43 85.03
CA HIS A 80 12.66 46.41 86.36
C HIS A 80 12.91 44.97 86.78
N PRO A 81 13.79 44.70 87.77
CA PRO A 81 14.22 43.33 88.13
C PRO A 81 13.17 42.31 88.60
N ALA A 82 11.90 42.69 88.62
CA ALA A 82 10.77 41.84 88.98
C ALA A 82 9.64 41.93 87.94
N ALA A 83 9.90 42.52 86.79
CA ALA A 83 8.98 42.54 85.67
C ALA A 83 8.71 41.11 85.20
N VAL A 84 7.52 40.89 84.62
CA VAL A 84 7.21 39.61 84.00
C VAL A 84 7.60 39.70 82.54
N GLU A 85 8.50 38.81 82.15
CA GLU A 85 8.94 38.64 80.78
C GLU A 85 7.78 38.33 79.84
N VAL A 86 7.82 39.01 78.70
CA VAL A 86 6.92 38.83 77.55
C VAL A 86 7.81 38.64 76.32
N CYS A 87 7.35 37.95 75.28
CA CYS A 87 8.17 37.68 74.10
C CYS A 87 8.28 38.94 73.23
N ASP A 88 9.14 39.91 73.57
CA ASP A 88 9.22 41.24 72.95
C ASP A 88 10.64 41.73 72.57
N GLY A 89 11.62 40.84 72.63
CA GLY A 89 13.02 41.07 72.35
C GLY A 89 13.75 41.85 73.44
N ARG A 90 13.11 42.09 74.59
CA ARG A 90 13.63 42.92 75.67
C ARG A 90 13.93 42.10 76.91
N ASP A 91 14.86 42.67 77.65
CA ASP A 91 15.23 42.24 78.98
C ASP A 91 14.38 43.06 79.96
N ALA A 92 13.09 42.73 80.06
CA ALA A 92 12.15 43.51 80.86
C ALA A 92 12.46 43.37 82.35
N ASP A 93 12.99 42.22 82.77
CA ASP A 93 13.42 41.95 84.13
C ASP A 93 14.91 42.23 84.38
N CYS A 94 15.59 42.89 83.44
CA CYS A 94 16.97 43.36 83.55
C CYS A 94 17.98 42.25 83.93
N ASP A 95 17.68 40.98 83.67
CA ASP A 95 18.52 39.83 83.96
C ASP A 95 19.56 39.50 82.86
N GLN A 96 19.51 40.22 81.73
CA GLN A 96 20.31 40.10 80.50
C GLN A 96 19.92 38.94 79.58
N ARG A 97 18.78 38.31 79.83
CA ARG A 97 18.06 37.48 78.88
C ARG A 97 16.94 38.30 78.28
N VAL A 98 16.31 37.70 77.30
CA VAL A 98 15.33 38.34 76.47
C VAL A 98 14.25 37.29 76.32
N ASP A 99 13.04 37.60 76.78
CA ASP A 99 11.79 36.92 76.46
C ASP A 99 11.54 35.55 77.10
N GLU A 100 12.12 35.25 78.26
CA GLU A 100 11.93 33.93 78.88
C GLU A 100 10.54 33.72 79.51
N GLY A 101 9.98 32.51 79.39
CA GLY A 101 8.77 32.12 80.13
C GLY A 101 7.42 32.49 79.49
N THR A 102 7.44 32.95 78.23
CA THR A 102 6.25 33.00 77.36
C THR A 102 5.97 31.65 76.68
N GLU A 103 4.72 31.36 76.29
CA GLU A 103 4.28 29.99 75.96
C GLU A 103 5.19 29.29 74.92
N GLU A 104 5.85 28.22 75.36
CA GLU A 104 6.74 27.36 74.58
C GLU A 104 5.96 26.55 73.55
N GLY A 105 6.44 26.54 72.29
CA GLY A 105 5.94 25.70 71.22
C GLY A 105 7.05 24.83 70.61
N THR A 106 6.68 23.64 70.11
CA THR A 106 7.53 22.88 69.18
C THR A 106 7.31 23.45 67.79
N TRP A 107 8.38 23.92 67.15
CA TRP A 107 8.34 24.49 65.81
C TRP A 107 9.16 23.64 64.85
N TYR A 108 8.66 23.49 63.63
CA TYR A 108 9.25 22.74 62.52
C TYR A 108 9.69 23.75 61.48
N ARG A 109 10.87 23.58 60.89
CA ARG A 109 11.32 24.37 59.75
C ARG A 109 10.30 24.25 58.61
N ASP A 110 9.99 25.36 57.98
CA ASP A 110 9.01 25.54 56.91
C ASP A 110 9.74 26.29 55.78
N ASP A 111 10.67 25.61 55.10
CA ASP A 111 11.61 26.27 54.18
C ASP A 111 10.90 26.87 52.93
N ASP A 112 9.70 26.43 52.59
CA ASP A 112 8.92 26.91 51.44
C ASP A 112 7.70 27.81 51.76
N GLY A 113 7.24 27.83 53.01
CA GLY A 113 6.23 28.74 53.52
C GLY A 113 4.78 28.30 53.28
N ASP A 114 4.50 27.01 53.11
CA ASP A 114 3.12 26.52 52.94
C ASP A 114 2.35 26.30 54.24
N GLY A 115 3.05 26.40 55.38
CA GLY A 115 2.49 26.29 56.73
C GLY A 115 2.57 24.89 57.34
N PHE A 116 3.13 23.92 56.64
CA PHE A 116 3.64 22.66 57.16
C PHE A 116 5.16 22.72 57.26
N GLY A 117 5.73 21.86 58.09
CA GLY A 117 7.16 21.87 58.32
C GLY A 117 7.74 20.48 58.40
N GLY A 118 8.96 20.34 57.88
CA GLY A 118 9.67 19.08 57.80
C GLY A 118 9.86 18.42 59.17
N GLU A 119 9.63 17.11 59.25
CA GLU A 119 9.76 16.36 60.52
C GLU A 119 11.20 16.24 61.04
N ALA A 120 12.19 16.63 60.24
CA ALA A 120 13.60 16.57 60.59
C ALA A 120 14.00 17.74 61.50
N ASP A 121 14.33 17.43 62.76
CA ASP A 121 14.90 18.35 63.76
C ASP A 121 13.98 19.50 64.23
N PRO A 122 12.92 19.21 65.02
CA PRO A 122 12.07 20.25 65.61
C PRO A 122 12.88 21.18 66.53
N THR A 123 12.66 22.49 66.41
CA THR A 123 13.27 23.50 67.27
C THR A 123 12.29 23.93 68.35
N LEU A 124 12.77 23.95 69.59
CA LEU A 124 12.02 24.51 70.72
C LEU A 124 12.34 26.00 70.83
N ALA A 125 11.34 26.87 70.71
CA ALA A 125 11.50 28.32 70.79
C ALA A 125 10.40 28.95 71.66
N CYS A 126 10.77 29.94 72.48
CA CYS A 126 9.83 30.87 73.12
C CYS A 126 9.13 31.67 72.01
N GLY A 127 7.83 31.93 72.17
CA GLY A 127 6.93 32.36 71.10
C GLY A 127 7.34 33.64 70.37
N ASP A 128 8.26 33.53 69.43
CA ASP A 128 8.36 34.33 68.21
C ASP A 128 9.13 33.54 67.14
N ALA A 129 8.35 32.93 66.25
CA ALA A 129 8.74 32.33 64.98
C ALA A 129 9.29 33.37 63.97
N GLU A 130 9.80 34.54 64.41
CA GLU A 130 10.16 35.65 63.53
C GLU A 130 11.62 35.61 63.02
N ARG A 131 12.45 34.66 63.46
CA ARG A 131 13.86 34.59 63.03
C ARG A 131 14.19 33.44 62.09
N GLU A 132 13.34 32.44 61.97
CA GLU A 132 13.51 31.31 61.05
C GLU A 132 12.13 30.93 60.51
N PRO A 133 11.98 30.55 59.22
CA PRO A 133 10.68 30.16 58.69
C PRO A 133 10.31 28.82 59.35
N VAL A 134 9.40 28.89 60.33
CA VAL A 134 9.00 27.74 61.14
C VAL A 134 7.49 27.73 61.41
N THR A 135 6.87 26.55 61.38
CA THR A 135 5.45 26.33 61.68
C THR A 135 5.25 25.41 62.89
N ALA A 136 4.06 25.42 63.50
CA ALA A 136 3.68 24.48 64.56
C ALA A 136 3.10 23.16 64.01
N THR A 137 2.89 23.06 62.70
CA THR A 137 2.24 21.93 62.04
C THR A 137 3.30 21.02 61.38
N PRO A 138 3.61 19.84 61.94
CA PRO A 138 4.55 18.91 61.31
C PRO A 138 3.90 18.11 60.18
N GLY A 139 4.76 17.44 59.40
CA GLY A 139 4.35 16.37 58.49
C GLY A 139 4.68 16.63 57.03
N ASP A 140 5.38 17.72 56.74
CA ASP A 140 5.88 18.00 55.40
C ASP A 140 7.00 17.00 55.02
N CYS A 141 6.81 16.35 53.88
CA CYS A 141 7.69 15.35 53.32
C CYS A 141 8.67 15.92 52.27
N ASP A 142 8.43 17.12 51.74
CA ASP A 142 9.36 17.91 50.91
C ASP A 142 9.23 19.42 51.21
N ASP A 143 9.85 19.84 52.32
CA ASP A 143 9.88 21.21 52.88
C ASP A 143 10.42 22.32 51.95
N ALA A 144 10.70 21.99 50.69
CA ALA A 144 11.16 22.91 49.65
C ALA A 144 10.13 23.11 48.52
N ASP A 145 8.99 22.40 48.52
CA ASP A 145 7.93 22.51 47.52
C ASP A 145 6.54 22.70 48.15
N THR A 146 6.02 23.93 48.04
CA THR A 146 4.68 24.36 48.54
C THR A 146 3.46 23.58 48.02
N GLN A 147 3.67 22.60 47.14
CA GLN A 147 2.63 21.69 46.64
C GLN A 147 2.64 20.33 47.33
N VAL A 148 3.62 20.07 48.20
CA VAL A 148 3.87 18.80 48.87
C VAL A 148 3.72 18.98 50.37
N HIS A 149 2.52 18.73 50.89
CA HIS A 149 2.21 18.87 52.30
C HIS A 149 0.96 18.07 52.70
N PRO A 150 0.75 17.75 53.99
CA PRO A 150 -0.40 16.95 54.47
C PRO A 150 -1.82 17.33 54.00
N ASP A 151 -2.03 18.57 53.57
CA ASP A 151 -3.31 19.09 53.09
C ASP A 151 -3.36 19.26 51.56
N ALA A 152 -2.28 18.91 50.84
CA ALA A 152 -2.21 19.03 49.40
C ALA A 152 -3.17 18.03 48.73
N ALA A 153 -3.62 18.37 47.53
CA ALA A 153 -4.42 17.46 46.72
C ALA A 153 -3.47 16.61 45.89
N GLU A 154 -3.56 15.29 46.06
CA GLU A 154 -2.75 14.35 45.29
C GLU A 154 -2.98 14.51 43.77
N VAL A 155 -1.89 14.60 43.02
CA VAL A 155 -1.87 14.58 41.56
C VAL A 155 -0.96 13.46 41.07
N CYS A 156 -1.23 12.91 39.89
CA CYS A 156 -0.46 11.82 39.31
C CYS A 156 0.90 12.30 38.76
N ASN A 157 1.85 12.63 39.63
CA ASN A 157 3.14 13.24 39.31
C ASN A 157 4.36 12.45 39.83
N LEU A 158 4.16 11.26 40.40
CA LEU A 158 5.17 10.40 41.05
C LEU A 158 5.74 10.98 42.35
N ILE A 159 5.05 11.93 42.96
CA ILE A 159 5.34 12.53 44.28
C ILE A 159 4.16 12.18 45.19
N ASP A 160 4.44 11.99 46.49
CA ASP A 160 3.40 11.87 47.52
C ASP A 160 3.05 13.31 47.94
N ASP A 161 2.15 13.97 47.20
CA ASP A 161 1.88 15.39 47.41
C ASP A 161 1.23 15.62 48.78
N ASN A 162 0.37 14.70 49.22
CA ASN A 162 -0.35 14.83 50.48
C ASN A 162 0.39 14.25 51.69
N CYS A 163 1.63 13.81 51.52
CA CYS A 163 2.51 13.23 52.55
C CYS A 163 1.85 12.13 53.42
N ASP A 164 0.94 11.33 52.86
CA ASP A 164 0.24 10.25 53.58
C ASP A 164 0.99 8.90 53.53
N GLY A 165 2.08 8.86 52.76
CA GLY A 165 2.93 7.69 52.54
C GLY A 165 2.57 6.86 51.30
N VAL A 166 1.61 7.30 50.47
CA VAL A 166 1.18 6.64 49.24
C VAL A 166 1.34 7.59 48.05
N VAL A 167 2.42 7.41 47.31
CA VAL A 167 2.63 8.10 46.02
C VAL A 167 1.55 7.73 45.01
N ASP A 168 0.92 8.73 44.38
CA ASP A 168 -0.02 8.63 43.26
C ASP A 168 -1.23 7.70 43.53
N GLU A 169 -1.99 7.97 44.61
CA GLU A 169 -3.15 7.14 44.94
C GLU A 169 -4.34 7.27 43.97
N ASP A 170 -5.24 6.27 43.94
CA ASP A 170 -6.41 6.24 43.04
C ASP A 170 -7.37 7.43 43.23
N ALA A 171 -7.27 8.13 44.37
CA ALA A 171 -8.06 9.32 44.69
C ALA A 171 -7.49 10.62 44.08
N ALA A 172 -6.30 10.57 43.45
CA ALA A 172 -5.67 11.73 42.83
C ALA A 172 -6.62 12.48 41.90
N ILE A 173 -6.54 13.81 41.94
CA ILE A 173 -7.53 14.66 41.29
C ILE A 173 -7.54 14.50 39.77
N ASP A 174 -6.38 14.22 39.17
CA ASP A 174 -6.17 13.97 37.75
C ASP A 174 -6.03 12.48 37.40
N ALA A 175 -6.32 11.57 38.35
CA ALA A 175 -6.38 10.13 38.09
C ALA A 175 -7.29 9.84 36.88
N ARG A 176 -6.70 9.19 35.88
CA ARG A 176 -7.38 8.87 34.62
C ARG A 176 -8.44 7.80 34.87
N THR A 177 -9.54 7.88 34.13
CA THR A 177 -10.52 6.77 34.08
C THR A 177 -10.02 5.70 33.12
N TRP A 178 -9.96 4.47 33.60
CA TRP A 178 -9.60 3.27 32.86
C TRP A 178 -10.82 2.37 32.71
N HIS A 179 -10.88 1.68 31.59
CA HIS A 179 -11.95 0.77 31.16
C HIS A 179 -11.41 -0.65 31.16
N ARG A 180 -12.18 -1.62 31.63
CA ARG A 180 -11.75 -3.03 31.59
C ARG A 180 -11.64 -3.47 30.13
N ASP A 181 -10.52 -4.13 29.81
CA ASP A 181 -10.14 -4.63 28.48
C ASP A 181 -9.85 -6.13 28.66
N ASP A 182 -10.86 -6.96 28.40
CA ASP A 182 -10.84 -8.41 28.69
C ASP A 182 -10.26 -9.26 27.55
N ASP A 183 -10.29 -8.78 26.31
CA ASP A 183 -9.76 -9.47 25.13
C ASP A 183 -8.43 -8.92 24.59
N GLY A 184 -8.02 -7.73 25.02
CA GLY A 184 -6.72 -7.14 24.72
C GLY A 184 -6.63 -6.33 23.43
N ASP A 185 -7.75 -5.87 22.86
CA ASP A 185 -7.75 -5.06 21.64
C ASP A 185 -7.51 -3.54 21.85
N THR A 186 -7.36 -3.14 23.12
CA THR A 186 -7.12 -1.76 23.58
C THR A 186 -8.34 -0.85 23.66
N TYR A 187 -9.54 -1.34 23.39
CA TYR A 187 -10.80 -0.75 23.81
C TYR A 187 -11.35 -1.52 25.01
N GLY A 188 -12.24 -0.87 25.74
CA GLY A 188 -12.76 -1.46 26.95
C GLY A 188 -14.16 -0.99 27.23
N ARG A 189 -14.80 -1.68 28.16
CA ARG A 189 -16.21 -1.46 28.47
C ARG A 189 -16.49 -0.07 29.04
N THR A 190 -17.61 0.49 28.61
CA THR A 190 -18.09 1.79 29.12
C THR A 190 -18.69 1.69 30.53
N ASP A 191 -19.12 0.51 30.98
CA ASP A 191 -19.82 0.29 32.25
C ASP A 191 -18.93 -0.24 33.39
N ILE A 192 -17.69 -0.67 33.09
CA ILE A 192 -16.72 -1.15 34.07
C ILE A 192 -15.52 -0.19 34.10
N LEU A 193 -15.52 0.70 35.09
CA LEU A 193 -14.58 1.81 35.20
C LEU A 193 -13.77 1.71 36.50
N THR A 194 -12.51 2.12 36.45
CA THR A 194 -11.69 2.43 37.62
C THR A 194 -10.94 3.73 37.40
N ARG A 195 -10.51 4.41 38.48
CA ARG A 195 -9.59 5.54 38.40
C ARG A 195 -8.25 5.13 38.98
N ALA A 196 -7.18 5.47 38.29
CA ALA A 196 -5.81 5.22 38.73
C ALA A 196 -4.84 6.13 37.96
N CYS A 197 -3.70 6.46 38.56
CA CYS A 197 -2.65 7.23 37.90
C CYS A 197 -1.92 6.41 36.83
N GLU A 198 -1.54 5.18 37.16
CA GLU A 198 -0.99 4.23 36.20
C GLU A 198 -2.07 3.31 35.65
N ARG A 199 -1.86 2.82 34.41
CA ARG A 199 -2.76 1.86 33.78
C ARG A 199 -2.73 0.53 34.55
N PRO A 200 -3.84 0.07 35.14
CA PRO A 200 -3.87 -1.24 35.77
C PRO A 200 -3.79 -2.36 34.72
N ASP A 201 -3.29 -3.54 35.11
CA ASP A 201 -3.21 -4.70 34.22
C ASP A 201 -4.60 -5.15 33.76
N GLY A 202 -4.80 -5.27 32.44
CA GLY A 202 -6.09 -5.64 31.84
C GLY A 202 -7.10 -4.49 31.74
N TRP A 203 -6.60 -3.24 31.68
CA TRP A 203 -7.42 -2.05 31.50
C TRP A 203 -6.84 -1.15 30.41
N THR A 204 -7.69 -0.38 29.75
CA THR A 204 -7.33 0.57 28.71
C THR A 204 -7.99 1.94 28.90
N ALA A 205 -7.47 2.90 28.18
CA ALA A 205 -7.79 4.32 28.29
C ALA A 205 -8.87 4.77 27.30
N ARG A 206 -9.28 3.85 26.39
CA ARG A 206 -10.30 4.03 25.37
C ARG A 206 -11.55 3.25 25.77
N ASP A 207 -12.70 3.80 25.46
CA ASP A 207 -13.99 3.21 25.76
C ASP A 207 -14.77 2.92 24.48
N GLY A 208 -15.93 2.27 24.62
CA GLY A 208 -16.87 2.06 23.53
C GLY A 208 -16.82 0.66 22.92
N ASP A 209 -16.07 -0.26 23.51
CA ASP A 209 -16.08 -1.67 23.13
C ASP A 209 -17.48 -2.27 23.31
N CYS A 210 -18.03 -2.81 22.21
CA CYS A 210 -19.35 -3.42 22.16
C CYS A 210 -19.34 -4.92 22.45
N ASP A 211 -18.19 -5.61 22.35
CA ASP A 211 -17.99 -7.01 22.79
C ASP A 211 -16.56 -7.29 23.30
N ASP A 212 -16.29 -6.84 24.53
CA ASP A 212 -15.04 -6.99 25.31
C ASP A 212 -14.60 -8.44 25.60
N ALA A 213 -15.17 -9.43 24.92
CA ALA A 213 -14.71 -10.80 24.90
C ALA A 213 -14.08 -11.21 23.56
N ASP A 214 -14.13 -10.35 22.55
CA ASP A 214 -13.67 -10.61 21.19
C ASP A 214 -12.81 -9.46 20.65
N PHE A 215 -11.50 -9.71 20.56
CA PHE A 215 -10.50 -8.72 20.16
C PHE A 215 -10.65 -8.18 18.72
N THR A 216 -11.59 -8.74 17.94
CA THR A 216 -11.93 -8.25 16.61
C THR A 216 -13.11 -7.28 16.61
N VAL A 217 -13.73 -7.01 17.76
CA VAL A 217 -14.93 -6.18 17.90
C VAL A 217 -14.61 -4.94 18.73
N PHE A 218 -14.31 -3.83 18.05
CA PHE A 218 -13.99 -2.56 18.71
C PHE A 218 -14.32 -1.35 17.85
N PRO A 219 -14.49 -0.15 18.44
CA PRO A 219 -14.74 1.08 17.70
C PRO A 219 -13.79 1.32 16.51
N GLY A 220 -14.34 1.27 15.31
CA GLY A 220 -13.62 1.43 14.03
C GLY A 220 -12.77 0.21 13.62
N GLY A 221 -13.12 -0.98 14.13
CA GLY A 221 -12.59 -2.26 13.69
C GLY A 221 -12.85 -2.57 12.21
N PRO A 222 -12.09 -3.49 11.59
CA PRO A 222 -12.41 -3.97 10.25
C PRO A 222 -13.58 -4.96 10.30
N GLU A 223 -14.54 -4.78 9.40
CA GLU A 223 -15.70 -5.66 9.25
C GLU A 223 -15.38 -6.94 8.45
N TYR A 224 -15.96 -8.05 8.91
CA TYR A 224 -15.86 -9.37 8.32
C TYR A 224 -17.24 -9.99 8.11
N CYS A 225 -17.33 -10.97 7.22
CA CYS A 225 -18.56 -11.72 6.99
C CYS A 225 -18.84 -12.77 8.10
N ASP A 226 -18.97 -12.33 9.34
CA ASP A 226 -19.20 -13.17 10.52
C ASP A 226 -20.51 -12.86 11.27
N SER A 227 -21.29 -11.89 10.77
CA SER A 227 -22.54 -11.42 11.37
C SER A 227 -22.37 -10.74 12.72
N LEU A 228 -21.17 -10.22 13.01
CA LEU A 228 -20.88 -9.32 14.11
C LEU A 228 -20.78 -7.89 13.57
N ASP A 229 -21.04 -6.92 14.45
CA ASP A 229 -20.70 -5.51 14.25
C ASP A 229 -19.28 -5.37 14.83
N ASN A 230 -18.26 -5.52 13.99
CA ASN A 230 -16.86 -5.50 14.41
C ASN A 230 -16.35 -4.09 14.70
N ASP A 231 -16.99 -3.07 14.15
CA ASP A 231 -16.57 -1.67 14.26
C ASP A 231 -17.39 -0.84 15.27
N CYS A 232 -18.42 -1.45 15.87
CA CYS A 232 -19.33 -0.90 16.85
C CYS A 232 -20.15 0.32 16.36
N ASP A 233 -20.50 0.41 15.06
CA ASP A 233 -21.29 1.50 14.49
C ASP A 233 -22.81 1.23 14.39
N GLU A 234 -23.27 0.06 14.85
CA GLU A 234 -24.64 -0.48 14.77
C GLU A 234 -25.08 -0.98 13.38
N VAL A 235 -24.18 -0.96 12.39
CA VAL A 235 -24.31 -1.69 11.13
C VAL A 235 -23.52 -3.00 11.28
N VAL A 236 -23.90 -4.01 10.51
CA VAL A 236 -23.29 -5.35 10.59
C VAL A 236 -22.86 -5.71 9.18
N ASP A 237 -21.63 -6.20 9.03
CA ASP A 237 -21.06 -6.71 7.80
C ASP A 237 -21.01 -5.63 6.67
N GLU A 238 -20.73 -4.35 6.99
CA GLU A 238 -20.45 -3.27 6.03
C GLU A 238 -18.95 -3.13 5.72
N GLU A 239 -18.56 -2.28 4.75
CA GLU A 239 -17.14 -1.98 4.42
C GLU A 239 -16.15 -3.19 4.42
N LEU A 240 -16.65 -4.35 3.97
CA LEU A 240 -16.08 -5.67 4.23
C LEU A 240 -14.62 -5.86 3.78
N VAL A 241 -13.83 -6.50 4.64
CA VAL A 241 -12.46 -6.93 4.32
C VAL A 241 -12.46 -8.24 3.52
N ASP A 242 -13.36 -9.18 3.83
CA ASP A 242 -13.47 -10.50 3.19
C ASP A 242 -14.73 -10.67 2.34
N GLY A 243 -15.37 -9.54 1.99
CA GLY A 243 -16.56 -9.50 1.14
C GLY A 243 -16.29 -10.04 -0.26
N SER A 244 -17.31 -10.68 -0.83
CA SER A 244 -17.31 -11.17 -2.21
C SER A 244 -18.01 -10.19 -3.14
N THR A 245 -17.53 -10.07 -4.37
CA THR A 245 -18.18 -9.28 -5.42
C THR A 245 -19.33 -10.06 -6.04
N PHE A 246 -20.52 -9.48 -6.05
CA PHE A 246 -21.70 -9.98 -6.74
C PHE A 246 -22.12 -9.03 -7.87
N TYR A 247 -22.81 -9.58 -8.86
CA TYR A 247 -23.13 -8.95 -10.15
C TYR A 247 -24.63 -8.92 -10.33
N ILE A 248 -25.19 -7.82 -10.81
CA ILE A 248 -26.64 -7.71 -11.00
C ILE A 248 -27.11 -8.70 -12.07
N ASP A 249 -28.26 -9.32 -11.84
CA ASP A 249 -28.98 -10.24 -12.74
C ASP A 249 -30.38 -9.64 -12.93
N THR A 250 -30.53 -8.76 -13.93
CA THR A 250 -31.73 -7.93 -14.12
C THR A 250 -32.87 -8.73 -14.76
N ASP A 251 -32.58 -9.69 -15.61
CA ASP A 251 -33.57 -10.49 -16.33
C ASP A 251 -33.90 -11.84 -15.65
N GLY A 252 -33.09 -12.26 -14.67
CA GLY A 252 -33.35 -13.37 -13.77
C GLY A 252 -32.94 -14.73 -14.34
N ASP A 253 -32.00 -14.78 -15.26
CA ASP A 253 -31.54 -16.00 -15.91
C ASP A 253 -30.43 -16.74 -15.13
N GLY A 254 -29.84 -16.08 -14.14
CA GLY A 254 -28.80 -16.60 -13.25
C GLY A 254 -27.37 -16.20 -13.63
N PHE A 255 -27.17 -15.39 -14.67
CA PHE A 255 -25.91 -14.77 -15.04
C PHE A 255 -25.93 -13.28 -14.67
N GLY A 256 -24.76 -12.71 -14.40
CA GLY A 256 -24.67 -11.34 -13.90
C GLY A 256 -23.80 -10.43 -14.74
N GLU A 257 -24.15 -9.15 -14.78
CA GLU A 257 -23.46 -8.11 -15.56
C GLU A 257 -22.16 -7.66 -14.88
N ALA A 258 -21.02 -7.83 -15.56
CA ALA A 258 -19.69 -7.49 -15.04
C ALA A 258 -19.52 -6.00 -14.65
N SER A 259 -20.27 -5.09 -15.27
CA SER A 259 -20.11 -3.64 -15.07
C SER A 259 -20.85 -3.10 -13.84
N ARG A 260 -21.75 -3.90 -13.26
CA ARG A 260 -22.65 -3.50 -12.17
C ARG A 260 -22.55 -4.45 -11.00
N THR A 261 -21.73 -4.05 -10.04
CA THR A 261 -21.35 -4.90 -8.91
C THR A 261 -21.72 -4.29 -7.56
N PHE A 262 -21.77 -5.14 -6.54
CA PHE A 262 -21.66 -4.76 -5.14
C PHE A 262 -20.79 -5.77 -4.39
N VAL A 263 -20.21 -5.36 -3.27
CA VAL A 263 -19.45 -6.25 -2.37
C VAL A 263 -20.33 -6.58 -1.17
N GLY A 264 -20.43 -7.86 -0.83
CA GLY A 264 -21.23 -8.35 0.30
C GLY A 264 -20.82 -9.74 0.76
N CYS A 265 -21.46 -10.25 1.81
CA CYS A 265 -21.23 -11.61 2.31
C CYS A 265 -22.04 -12.68 1.56
N TRP A 266 -23.19 -12.28 1.03
CA TRP A 266 -24.10 -13.11 0.25
C TRP A 266 -24.74 -12.28 -0.86
N PRO A 267 -25.18 -12.92 -1.96
CA PRO A 267 -25.85 -12.20 -3.03
C PRO A 267 -27.19 -11.65 -2.53
N ASP A 268 -27.38 -10.35 -2.70
CA ASP A 268 -28.67 -9.70 -2.50
C ASP A 268 -29.67 -10.16 -3.57
N PRO A 269 -30.99 -10.10 -3.32
CA PRO A 269 -31.99 -10.45 -4.32
C PRO A 269 -31.79 -9.66 -5.63
N GLY A 270 -31.62 -10.38 -6.75
CA GLY A 270 -31.31 -9.80 -8.06
C GLY A 270 -29.82 -9.65 -8.35
N PHE A 271 -28.95 -10.26 -7.54
CA PHE A 271 -27.53 -10.39 -7.81
C PHE A 271 -27.08 -11.86 -7.78
N VAL A 272 -26.02 -12.17 -8.52
CA VAL A 272 -25.41 -13.50 -8.61
C VAL A 272 -23.89 -13.40 -8.44
N ALA A 273 -23.24 -14.54 -8.15
CA ALA A 273 -21.79 -14.58 -7.87
C ALA A 273 -20.91 -14.64 -9.12
N ASN A 274 -21.49 -14.59 -10.32
CA ASN A 274 -20.78 -14.73 -11.58
C ASN A 274 -21.00 -13.49 -12.47
N ALA A 275 -20.01 -13.15 -13.27
CA ALA A 275 -19.98 -11.97 -14.15
C ALA A 275 -20.12 -12.37 -15.63
N LEU A 276 -20.95 -13.38 -15.91
CA LEU A 276 -20.92 -14.08 -17.20
C LEU A 276 -22.02 -13.64 -18.16
N ASP A 277 -22.77 -12.60 -17.81
CA ASP A 277 -23.83 -12.07 -18.67
C ASP A 277 -23.29 -11.03 -19.67
N CYS A 278 -23.64 -11.21 -20.94
CA CYS A 278 -23.29 -10.31 -22.02
C CYS A 278 -24.42 -9.36 -22.42
N ASP A 279 -25.67 -9.66 -22.07
CA ASP A 279 -26.84 -8.82 -22.28
C ASP A 279 -27.87 -9.02 -21.16
N ASP A 280 -27.63 -8.37 -20.02
CA ASP A 280 -28.45 -8.38 -18.79
C ASP A 280 -29.90 -7.89 -18.98
N ALA A 281 -30.31 -7.57 -20.21
CA ALA A 281 -31.68 -7.25 -20.58
C ALA A 281 -32.42 -8.42 -21.26
N ASP A 282 -31.75 -9.52 -21.60
CA ASP A 282 -32.31 -10.67 -22.32
C ASP A 282 -31.94 -12.02 -21.69
N ALA A 283 -32.88 -12.61 -20.96
CA ALA A 283 -32.73 -13.90 -20.29
C ALA A 283 -32.51 -15.12 -21.24
N GLY A 284 -32.44 -14.90 -22.55
CA GLY A 284 -31.97 -15.88 -23.54
C GLY A 284 -30.44 -15.88 -23.73
N GLU A 285 -29.75 -14.88 -23.21
CA GLU A 285 -28.32 -14.64 -23.33
C GLU A 285 -27.68 -14.62 -21.93
N PRO A 286 -26.52 -15.25 -21.70
CA PRO A 286 -25.71 -15.97 -22.68
C PRO A 286 -26.35 -17.30 -23.11
N VAL A 287 -26.20 -17.67 -24.38
CA VAL A 287 -26.48 -19.05 -24.80
C VAL A 287 -25.40 -19.99 -24.24
N VAL A 288 -25.80 -20.91 -23.37
CA VAL A 288 -24.91 -21.81 -22.63
C VAL A 288 -24.70 -23.13 -23.38
N VAL A 289 -23.42 -23.49 -23.56
CA VAL A 289 -22.99 -24.75 -24.16
C VAL A 289 -22.11 -25.54 -23.19
N ASP A 290 -22.39 -26.84 -23.03
CA ASP A 290 -21.63 -27.75 -22.18
C ASP A 290 -21.52 -29.14 -22.86
N ALA A 291 -20.29 -29.57 -23.17
CA ALA A 291 -20.03 -30.86 -23.83
C ALA A 291 -20.51 -32.07 -23.01
N LEU A 292 -20.44 -31.97 -21.68
CA LEU A 292 -20.68 -33.06 -20.74
C LEU A 292 -22.14 -33.12 -20.30
N ASN A 293 -22.72 -31.96 -19.96
CA ASN A 293 -24.06 -31.88 -19.38
C ASN A 293 -25.13 -31.39 -20.38
N GLY A 294 -24.73 -30.83 -21.51
CA GLY A 294 -25.65 -30.31 -22.51
C GLY A 294 -26.37 -31.40 -23.31
N THR A 295 -27.48 -31.03 -23.93
CA THR A 295 -28.25 -31.94 -24.81
C THR A 295 -28.34 -31.40 -26.24
N LEU A 296 -28.62 -32.30 -27.21
CA LEU A 296 -28.83 -31.92 -28.62
C LEU A 296 -30.11 -31.11 -28.87
N SER A 297 -30.95 -30.97 -27.86
CA SER A 297 -32.18 -30.18 -27.93
C SER A 297 -32.26 -29.24 -26.72
N GLY A 298 -31.10 -28.91 -26.14
CA GLY A 298 -31.02 -28.00 -25.01
C GLY A 298 -31.53 -26.62 -25.43
N SER A 299 -32.15 -25.93 -24.49
CA SER A 299 -32.60 -24.55 -24.70
C SER A 299 -31.45 -23.55 -24.84
N GLY A 300 -30.27 -23.88 -24.31
CA GLY A 300 -29.16 -22.93 -24.18
C GLY A 300 -29.22 -22.13 -22.87
N SER A 301 -30.11 -22.45 -21.95
CA SER A 301 -30.10 -21.83 -20.61
C SER A 301 -29.07 -22.50 -19.69
N GLY A 302 -28.69 -21.82 -18.60
CA GLY A 302 -27.76 -22.37 -17.61
C GLY A 302 -28.20 -23.70 -16.95
N VAL A 303 -29.50 -24.00 -16.95
CA VAL A 303 -30.06 -25.26 -16.39
C VAL A 303 -30.32 -26.33 -17.45
N ASP A 304 -30.34 -25.98 -18.73
CA ASP A 304 -30.52 -26.89 -19.87
C ASP A 304 -29.60 -26.47 -21.05
N PRO A 305 -28.27 -26.65 -20.89
CA PRO A 305 -27.30 -26.23 -21.89
C PRO A 305 -27.43 -27.00 -23.21
N MET A 306 -26.98 -26.37 -24.29
CA MET A 306 -26.76 -27.05 -25.56
C MET A 306 -25.47 -27.89 -25.52
N ARG A 307 -25.41 -28.95 -26.32
CA ARG A 307 -24.22 -29.84 -26.37
C ARG A 307 -23.22 -29.47 -27.47
N LEU A 308 -23.71 -28.94 -28.60
CA LEU A 308 -22.88 -28.57 -29.75
C LEU A 308 -22.68 -27.06 -29.75
N LEU A 309 -21.46 -26.61 -29.98
CA LEU A 309 -21.17 -25.18 -30.07
C LEU A 309 -21.82 -24.54 -31.28
N GLN A 310 -21.86 -25.25 -32.42
CA GLN A 310 -22.52 -24.67 -33.60
C GLN A 310 -24.01 -24.40 -33.36
N ASP A 311 -24.71 -25.26 -32.62
CA ASP A 311 -26.11 -25.03 -32.26
C ASP A 311 -26.26 -23.78 -31.36
N GLY A 312 -25.31 -23.56 -30.44
CA GLY A 312 -25.27 -22.36 -29.60
C GLY A 312 -25.02 -21.09 -30.41
N LEU A 313 -24.04 -21.11 -31.32
CA LEU A 313 -23.74 -20.01 -32.24
C LEU A 313 -24.91 -19.66 -33.17
N ASP A 314 -25.66 -20.68 -33.61
CA ASP A 314 -26.83 -20.49 -34.47
C ASP A 314 -28.03 -19.92 -33.69
N ALA A 315 -28.05 -20.06 -32.36
CA ALA A 315 -29.13 -19.61 -31.50
C ALA A 315 -28.87 -18.26 -30.82
N ALA A 316 -27.61 -17.89 -30.61
CA ALA A 316 -27.23 -16.64 -29.96
C ALA A 316 -27.38 -15.43 -30.87
N ASP A 317 -27.94 -14.36 -30.32
CA ASP A 317 -27.97 -13.03 -30.89
C ASP A 317 -26.78 -12.17 -30.38
N ALA A 318 -26.30 -12.41 -29.15
CA ALA A 318 -25.25 -11.61 -28.51
C ALA A 318 -24.02 -12.42 -28.08
N CYS A 319 -24.17 -13.52 -27.35
CA CYS A 319 -23.01 -14.29 -26.91
C CYS A 319 -23.27 -15.77 -26.62
N VAL A 320 -22.17 -16.53 -26.57
CA VAL A 320 -22.18 -17.95 -26.22
C VAL A 320 -21.19 -18.17 -25.07
N LEU A 321 -21.68 -18.69 -23.96
CA LEU A 321 -20.88 -19.10 -22.82
C LEU A 321 -20.61 -20.61 -22.89
N VAL A 322 -19.34 -20.98 -22.99
CA VAL A 322 -18.92 -22.37 -23.16
C VAL A 322 -18.27 -22.90 -21.89
N TYR A 323 -18.80 -24.00 -21.36
CA TYR A 323 -18.23 -24.69 -20.21
C TYR A 323 -17.00 -25.52 -20.61
N PRO A 324 -16.07 -25.79 -19.67
CA PRO A 324 -14.87 -26.58 -19.91
C PRO A 324 -15.15 -27.92 -20.56
N GLY A 325 -14.30 -28.31 -21.50
CA GLY A 325 -14.44 -29.57 -22.20
C GLY A 325 -13.67 -29.63 -23.51
N THR A 326 -13.68 -30.80 -24.13
CA THR A 326 -13.23 -30.97 -25.51
C THR A 326 -14.43 -31.12 -26.43
N TYR A 327 -14.56 -30.21 -27.37
CA TYR A 327 -15.62 -30.20 -28.36
C TYR A 327 -15.05 -30.65 -29.70
N THR A 328 -15.54 -31.77 -30.20
CA THR A 328 -15.08 -32.35 -31.47
C THR A 328 -15.98 -31.91 -32.61
N GLU A 329 -15.77 -30.70 -33.08
CA GLU A 329 -16.53 -30.07 -34.17
C GLU A 329 -15.70 -28.96 -34.84
N SER A 330 -16.16 -28.52 -36.02
CA SER A 330 -15.68 -27.31 -36.69
C SER A 330 -16.79 -26.27 -36.67
N LEU A 331 -16.41 -25.01 -36.45
CA LEU A 331 -17.34 -23.91 -36.26
C LEU A 331 -17.35 -22.95 -37.45
N SER A 332 -18.53 -22.40 -37.73
CA SER A 332 -18.75 -21.29 -38.65
C SER A 332 -19.47 -20.17 -37.90
N ILE A 333 -18.86 -19.00 -37.81
CA ILE A 333 -19.47 -17.82 -37.19
C ILE A 333 -19.90 -16.85 -38.30
N ALA A 334 -21.19 -16.49 -38.31
CA ALA A 334 -21.78 -15.62 -39.32
C ALA A 334 -22.23 -14.26 -38.79
N GLY A 335 -22.31 -14.09 -37.47
CA GLY A 335 -22.76 -12.86 -36.81
C GLY A 335 -21.67 -12.19 -35.98
N ASP A 336 -22.02 -11.03 -35.45
CA ASP A 336 -21.16 -10.23 -34.56
C ASP A 336 -21.53 -10.59 -33.12
N LEU A 337 -20.85 -11.60 -32.57
CA LEU A 337 -21.13 -12.11 -31.23
C LEU A 337 -19.85 -12.34 -30.43
N LEU A 338 -20.00 -12.51 -29.12
CA LEU A 338 -18.94 -12.97 -28.21
C LEU A 338 -19.04 -14.48 -28.01
N LEU A 339 -18.03 -15.25 -28.41
CA LEU A 339 -17.88 -16.65 -28.04
C LEU A 339 -16.84 -16.74 -26.93
N THR A 340 -17.24 -17.10 -25.71
CA THR A 340 -16.35 -17.07 -24.55
C THR A 340 -16.33 -18.40 -23.79
N SER A 341 -15.15 -18.82 -23.38
CA SER A 341 -14.94 -19.94 -22.48
C SER A 341 -15.03 -19.49 -21.04
N ARG A 342 -15.71 -20.28 -20.20
CA ARG A 342 -15.85 -20.00 -18.78
C ARG A 342 -14.52 -20.03 -18.01
N ASP A 343 -13.66 -21.02 -18.31
CA ASP A 343 -12.43 -21.28 -17.52
C ASP A 343 -11.14 -21.15 -18.38
N GLY A 344 -11.22 -20.47 -19.54
CA GLY A 344 -10.07 -20.17 -20.39
C GLY A 344 -9.56 -21.34 -21.25
N ALA A 345 -8.45 -21.08 -21.96
CA ALA A 345 -7.98 -21.92 -23.06
C ALA A 345 -7.42 -23.28 -22.65
N ASP A 346 -6.91 -23.40 -21.42
CA ASP A 346 -6.39 -24.66 -20.88
C ASP A 346 -7.51 -25.67 -20.58
N ALA A 347 -8.71 -25.16 -20.29
CA ALA A 347 -9.87 -25.95 -19.89
C ALA A 347 -10.82 -26.26 -21.05
N THR A 348 -10.82 -25.44 -22.11
CA THR A 348 -11.78 -25.51 -23.21
C THR A 348 -11.08 -25.66 -24.56
N VAL A 349 -11.23 -26.84 -25.16
CA VAL A 349 -10.55 -27.25 -26.40
C VAL A 349 -11.56 -27.47 -27.51
N LEU A 350 -11.38 -26.79 -28.63
CA LEU A 350 -12.05 -27.10 -29.89
C LEU A 350 -11.11 -27.92 -30.76
N ASP A 351 -11.49 -29.17 -31.00
CA ASP A 351 -10.69 -30.14 -31.73
C ASP A 351 -11.44 -30.57 -32.98
N ALA A 352 -10.99 -30.09 -34.14
CA ALA A 352 -11.60 -30.49 -35.41
C ALA A 352 -11.46 -31.99 -35.69
N GLY A 353 -10.49 -32.68 -35.07
CA GLY A 353 -10.25 -34.12 -35.26
C GLY A 353 -9.95 -34.52 -36.70
N MET A 354 -9.50 -33.58 -37.55
CA MET A 354 -9.26 -33.80 -38.97
C MET A 354 -7.83 -34.25 -39.23
N SER A 355 -7.64 -35.04 -40.29
CA SER A 355 -6.32 -35.46 -40.77
C SER A 355 -6.00 -34.79 -42.11
N PRO A 356 -4.77 -34.32 -42.34
CA PRO A 356 -4.42 -33.66 -43.61
C PRO A 356 -4.62 -34.62 -44.79
N CYS A 357 -5.29 -34.16 -45.85
CA CYS A 357 -5.53 -34.96 -47.04
C CYS A 357 -4.43 -34.79 -48.09
N SER A 358 -3.90 -35.91 -48.60
CA SER A 358 -3.02 -35.90 -49.77
C SER A 358 -3.79 -35.60 -51.07
N ALA A 359 -3.09 -35.11 -52.10
CA ALA A 359 -3.71 -34.91 -53.41
C ALA A 359 -4.22 -36.21 -54.03
N GLU A 360 -3.58 -37.35 -53.73
CA GLU A 360 -4.05 -38.67 -54.14
C GLU A 360 -5.38 -39.06 -53.46
N GLU A 361 -5.54 -38.74 -52.18
CA GLU A 361 -6.80 -38.96 -51.45
C GLU A 361 -7.91 -38.02 -51.95
N LEU A 362 -7.60 -36.77 -52.27
CA LEU A 362 -8.55 -35.84 -52.89
C LEU A 362 -9.01 -36.34 -54.27
N LEU A 363 -8.07 -36.81 -55.12
CA LEU A 363 -8.39 -37.36 -56.45
C LEU A 363 -9.28 -38.60 -56.41
N SER A 364 -9.00 -39.49 -55.44
CA SER A 364 -9.70 -40.76 -55.28
C SER A 364 -11.00 -40.62 -54.47
N GLY A 365 -11.26 -39.44 -53.88
CA GLY A 365 -12.38 -39.21 -52.97
C GLY A 365 -12.23 -39.95 -51.63
N GLY A 366 -11.00 -40.36 -51.28
CA GLY A 366 -10.67 -41.04 -50.02
C GLY A 366 -10.44 -40.12 -48.82
N CYS A 367 -10.47 -38.80 -49.03
CA CYS A 367 -10.30 -37.81 -47.98
C CYS A 367 -11.49 -37.83 -47.00
N ALA A 368 -11.21 -37.98 -45.70
CA ALA A 368 -12.22 -38.09 -44.65
C ALA A 368 -12.89 -36.75 -44.27
N GLY A 369 -12.36 -35.63 -44.78
CA GLY A 369 -12.79 -34.27 -44.50
C GLY A 369 -11.59 -33.35 -44.36
N TYR A 370 -11.77 -32.08 -44.71
CA TYR A 370 -10.81 -31.01 -44.46
C TYR A 370 -11.55 -29.73 -44.11
N GLY A 371 -10.90 -28.86 -43.36
CA GLY A 371 -11.49 -27.61 -42.89
C GLY A 371 -10.68 -26.97 -41.77
N SER A 372 -11.01 -25.72 -41.48
CA SER A 372 -10.53 -25.01 -40.31
C SER A 372 -11.28 -25.47 -39.05
N VAL A 373 -10.70 -25.26 -37.87
CA VAL A 373 -11.42 -25.40 -36.60
C VAL A 373 -12.51 -24.33 -36.50
N LEU A 374 -12.17 -23.10 -36.91
CA LEU A 374 -13.05 -21.94 -36.91
C LEU A 374 -13.02 -21.24 -38.28
N THR A 375 -14.19 -20.98 -38.85
CA THR A 375 -14.37 -20.15 -40.04
C THR A 375 -15.23 -18.93 -39.70
N VAL A 376 -14.80 -17.74 -40.14
CA VAL A 376 -15.57 -16.49 -39.99
C VAL A 376 -16.13 -16.08 -41.33
N ALA A 377 -17.44 -15.86 -41.39
CA ALA A 377 -18.11 -15.43 -42.61
C ALA A 377 -17.73 -14.00 -42.99
N ALA A 378 -17.77 -13.70 -44.29
CA ALA A 378 -17.51 -12.36 -44.79
C ALA A 378 -18.46 -11.33 -44.16
N GLY A 379 -17.90 -10.23 -43.68
CA GLY A 379 -18.61 -9.13 -43.02
C GLY A 379 -18.87 -9.34 -41.52
N ALA A 380 -18.65 -10.53 -40.96
CA ALA A 380 -18.78 -10.77 -39.53
C ALA A 380 -17.56 -10.24 -38.76
N THR A 381 -17.77 -9.81 -37.51
CA THR A 381 -16.75 -9.29 -36.61
C THR A 381 -16.82 -9.91 -35.19
N PRO A 382 -16.75 -11.24 -35.05
CA PRO A 382 -16.87 -11.88 -33.74
C PRO A 382 -15.64 -11.68 -32.86
N THR A 383 -15.85 -11.83 -31.54
CA THR A 383 -14.79 -12.00 -30.55
C THR A 383 -14.79 -13.44 -30.06
N VAL A 384 -13.63 -14.09 -30.00
CA VAL A 384 -13.47 -15.45 -29.46
C VAL A 384 -12.46 -15.42 -28.32
N GLN A 385 -12.87 -15.87 -27.14
CA GLN A 385 -12.08 -15.74 -25.92
C GLN A 385 -11.87 -17.06 -25.18
N GLY A 386 -10.62 -17.39 -24.84
CA GLY A 386 -10.32 -18.46 -23.90
C GLY A 386 -10.44 -19.88 -24.47
N PHE A 387 -10.03 -20.12 -25.72
CA PHE A 387 -10.10 -21.45 -26.34
C PHE A 387 -8.74 -21.95 -26.80
N THR A 388 -8.53 -23.28 -26.74
CA THR A 388 -7.50 -23.95 -27.54
C THR A 388 -8.11 -24.49 -28.83
N LEU A 389 -7.61 -24.08 -30.00
CA LEU A 389 -8.04 -24.53 -31.32
C LEU A 389 -7.00 -25.45 -31.96
N ARG A 390 -7.37 -26.71 -32.24
CA ARG A 390 -6.44 -27.71 -32.78
C ARG A 390 -7.07 -28.71 -33.75
N GLY A 391 -6.19 -29.46 -34.43
CA GLY A 391 -6.59 -30.60 -35.26
C GLY A 391 -7.27 -30.20 -36.57
N GLY A 392 -7.18 -28.94 -36.97
CA GLY A 392 -7.69 -28.46 -38.25
C GLY A 392 -6.67 -28.63 -39.38
N THR A 393 -7.18 -28.64 -40.61
CA THR A 393 -6.43 -28.97 -41.83
C THR A 393 -6.57 -27.94 -42.95
N GLY A 394 -7.29 -26.85 -42.68
CA GLY A 394 -7.46 -25.71 -43.57
C GLY A 394 -8.77 -25.74 -44.35
N HIS A 395 -9.43 -24.59 -44.44
CA HIS A 395 -10.56 -24.37 -45.32
C HIS A 395 -10.10 -24.38 -46.78
N ALA A 396 -10.83 -25.06 -47.66
CA ALA A 396 -10.57 -25.00 -49.10
C ALA A 396 -11.88 -24.99 -49.91
N ALA A 397 -12.02 -24.01 -50.81
CA ALA A 397 -13.08 -23.95 -51.79
C ALA A 397 -12.52 -24.34 -53.18
N PRO A 398 -12.68 -25.60 -53.63
CA PRO A 398 -12.00 -26.06 -54.83
C PRO A 398 -12.54 -25.45 -56.12
N TYR A 399 -11.65 -25.13 -57.05
CA TYR A 399 -12.02 -24.54 -58.34
C TYR A 399 -11.21 -25.13 -59.51
N PRO A 400 -11.80 -25.23 -60.71
CA PRO A 400 -11.10 -25.76 -61.88
C PRO A 400 -10.30 -24.68 -62.61
N ILE A 401 -9.12 -25.05 -63.12
CA ILE A 401 -8.31 -24.24 -64.06
C ILE A 401 -7.97 -25.06 -65.30
N GLU A 402 -7.70 -24.37 -66.41
CA GLU A 402 -7.16 -24.97 -67.63
C GLU A 402 -5.65 -24.73 -67.69
N SER A 403 -4.86 -25.80 -67.63
CA SER A 403 -3.40 -25.74 -67.66
C SER A 403 -2.84 -26.74 -68.67
N GLY A 404 -2.17 -26.23 -69.72
CA GLY A 404 -1.59 -27.08 -70.76
C GLY A 404 -2.59 -27.90 -71.59
N GLY A 405 -3.86 -27.49 -71.64
CA GLY A 405 -4.94 -28.23 -72.31
C GLY A 405 -5.57 -29.32 -71.44
N GLN A 406 -5.32 -29.29 -70.14
CA GLN A 406 -5.84 -30.19 -69.12
C GLN A 406 -6.67 -29.42 -68.10
N THR A 407 -7.82 -29.96 -67.68
CA THR A 407 -8.58 -29.44 -66.53
C THR A 407 -7.94 -29.93 -65.23
N VAL A 408 -7.60 -28.98 -64.35
CA VAL A 408 -6.98 -29.24 -63.05
C VAL A 408 -7.87 -28.67 -61.96
N THR A 409 -8.17 -29.44 -60.91
CA THR A 409 -8.85 -28.91 -59.71
C THR A 409 -7.81 -28.40 -58.73
N VAL A 410 -7.95 -27.15 -58.29
CA VAL A 410 -7.07 -26.52 -57.31
C VAL A 410 -7.76 -26.48 -55.96
N TYR A 411 -7.01 -26.78 -54.90
CA TYR A 411 -7.42 -26.65 -53.51
C TYR A 411 -6.45 -25.71 -52.79
N ASP A 412 -6.92 -24.54 -52.43
CA ASP A 412 -6.17 -23.58 -51.61
C ASP A 412 -6.58 -23.76 -50.16
N PHE A 413 -5.83 -24.58 -49.43
CA PHE A 413 -6.06 -24.78 -48.01
C PHE A 413 -5.56 -23.58 -47.23
N CYS A 414 -6.45 -22.94 -46.48
CA CYS A 414 -6.20 -21.71 -45.77
C CYS A 414 -6.67 -21.88 -44.32
N GLY A 415 -5.76 -21.68 -43.36
CA GLY A 415 -6.10 -21.52 -41.95
C GLY A 415 -6.40 -22.83 -41.26
N GLY A 416 -5.38 -23.55 -40.79
CA GLY A 416 -5.59 -24.82 -40.09
C GLY A 416 -6.51 -24.67 -38.88
N ALA A 417 -6.21 -23.77 -37.95
CA ALA A 417 -7.16 -23.43 -36.88
C ALA A 417 -8.22 -22.43 -37.36
N VAL A 418 -7.81 -21.29 -37.92
CA VAL A 418 -8.71 -20.15 -38.18
C VAL A 418 -8.64 -19.71 -39.63
N TYR A 419 -9.79 -19.57 -40.28
CA TYR A 419 -9.93 -18.97 -41.59
C TYR A 419 -10.89 -17.77 -41.57
N VAL A 420 -10.44 -16.64 -42.12
CA VAL A 420 -11.23 -15.41 -42.25
C VAL A 420 -11.05 -14.83 -43.66
N GLU A 421 -12.16 -14.52 -44.33
CA GLU A 421 -12.13 -13.81 -45.62
C GLU A 421 -13.20 -12.72 -45.68
N GLY A 422 -12.77 -11.47 -45.83
CA GLY A 422 -13.66 -10.30 -45.94
C GLY A 422 -14.37 -9.90 -44.64
N GLY A 423 -13.85 -10.27 -43.47
CA GLY A 423 -14.43 -9.98 -42.16
C GLY A 423 -13.40 -9.41 -41.17
N ALA A 424 -13.77 -9.35 -39.89
CA ALA A 424 -12.84 -9.08 -38.81
C ALA A 424 -12.91 -10.18 -37.74
N LEU A 425 -11.84 -10.35 -36.98
CA LEU A 425 -11.81 -11.32 -35.88
C LEU A 425 -10.93 -10.79 -34.75
N HIS A 426 -11.49 -10.80 -33.54
CA HIS A 426 -10.75 -10.51 -32.33
C HIS A 426 -10.58 -11.80 -31.51
N LEU A 427 -9.33 -12.19 -31.25
CA LEU A 427 -9.00 -13.35 -30.42
C LEU A 427 -8.37 -12.87 -29.11
N VAL A 428 -8.91 -13.33 -27.98
CA VAL A 428 -8.44 -12.97 -26.63
C VAL A 428 -8.10 -14.24 -25.85
N ASP A 429 -6.86 -14.38 -25.36
CA ASP A 429 -6.43 -15.53 -24.57
C ASP A 429 -6.70 -16.87 -25.27
N VAL A 430 -6.43 -16.95 -26.58
CA VAL A 430 -6.65 -18.12 -27.42
C VAL A 430 -5.33 -18.82 -27.73
N VAL A 431 -5.35 -20.16 -27.82
CA VAL A 431 -4.21 -20.97 -28.24
C VAL A 431 -4.51 -21.62 -29.59
N LEU A 432 -3.77 -21.28 -30.63
CA LEU A 432 -3.83 -21.95 -31.95
C LEU A 432 -2.68 -22.96 -32.03
N THR A 433 -2.99 -24.25 -31.96
CA THR A 433 -1.92 -25.27 -31.88
C THR A 433 -2.21 -26.59 -32.56
N ASP A 434 -1.15 -27.28 -32.98
CA ASP A 434 -1.21 -28.61 -33.59
C ASP A 434 -2.14 -28.68 -34.82
N ASN A 435 -2.16 -27.59 -35.62
CA ASN A 435 -2.90 -27.54 -36.87
C ASN A 435 -1.94 -27.80 -38.04
N VAL A 436 -2.32 -28.71 -38.93
CA VAL A 436 -1.45 -29.19 -40.00
C VAL A 436 -2.20 -29.08 -41.32
N VAL A 437 -1.81 -28.09 -42.13
CA VAL A 437 -2.39 -27.88 -43.44
C VAL A 437 -1.63 -28.72 -44.48
N PRO A 438 -2.29 -29.48 -45.37
CA PRO A 438 -1.63 -30.34 -46.35
C PRO A 438 -0.64 -29.56 -47.21
N GLY A 439 0.60 -30.04 -47.32
CA GLY A 439 1.61 -29.38 -48.18
C GLY A 439 1.20 -29.33 -49.66
N ALA A 440 1.76 -28.38 -50.42
CA ALA A 440 1.54 -28.35 -51.86
C ALA A 440 2.04 -29.61 -52.53
N THR A 441 1.13 -30.24 -53.27
CA THR A 441 1.44 -31.40 -54.08
C THR A 441 0.57 -31.38 -55.33
N ARG A 442 1.02 -32.14 -56.31
CA ARG A 442 0.28 -32.39 -57.54
C ARG A 442 0.11 -33.89 -57.68
N ALA A 443 -1.15 -34.30 -57.83
CA ALA A 443 -1.46 -35.65 -58.25
C ALA A 443 -2.18 -35.63 -59.60
N THR A 444 -2.01 -36.69 -60.39
CA THR A 444 -2.72 -36.90 -61.66
C THR A 444 -3.42 -38.24 -61.58
N ASP A 445 -4.66 -38.31 -62.05
CA ASP A 445 -5.44 -39.54 -62.03
C ASP A 445 -4.75 -40.60 -62.92
N PRO A 446 -4.43 -41.79 -62.37
CA PRO A 446 -3.77 -42.86 -63.12
C PRO A 446 -4.64 -43.45 -64.23
N ASP A 447 -5.97 -43.36 -64.13
CA ASP A 447 -6.94 -43.89 -65.11
C ASP A 447 -7.41 -42.82 -66.11
N ASP A 448 -7.21 -41.53 -65.79
CA ASP A 448 -7.48 -40.39 -66.68
C ASP A 448 -6.40 -39.31 -66.54
N ALA A 449 -5.35 -39.39 -67.37
CA ALA A 449 -4.26 -38.42 -67.36
C ALA A 449 -4.71 -36.96 -67.64
N ALA A 450 -5.96 -36.74 -68.09
CA ALA A 450 -6.55 -35.42 -68.25
C ALA A 450 -7.14 -34.85 -66.95
N ARG A 451 -7.15 -35.59 -65.84
CA ARG A 451 -7.64 -35.16 -64.53
C ARG A 451 -6.48 -35.03 -63.54
N ALA A 452 -6.30 -33.85 -62.95
CA ALA A 452 -5.25 -33.60 -61.95
C ALA A 452 -5.76 -32.71 -60.82
N VAL A 453 -5.10 -32.82 -59.67
CA VAL A 453 -5.35 -32.01 -58.47
C VAL A 453 -4.06 -31.32 -58.05
N TRP A 454 -4.14 -30.02 -57.79
CA TRP A 454 -3.08 -29.21 -57.20
C TRP A 454 -3.55 -28.73 -55.83
N THR A 455 -2.67 -28.79 -54.84
CA THR A 455 -2.92 -28.25 -53.50
C THR A 455 -1.95 -27.11 -53.21
N PHE A 456 -2.40 -26.12 -52.46
CA PHE A 456 -1.60 -25.04 -51.89
C PHE A 456 -1.99 -24.85 -50.42
N SER A 457 -1.07 -24.33 -49.60
CA SER A 457 -1.23 -24.28 -48.15
C SER A 457 -0.80 -22.94 -47.56
N PHE A 458 -1.72 -22.32 -46.84
CA PHE A 458 -1.59 -20.98 -46.29
C PHE A 458 -2.04 -20.97 -44.83
N GLY A 459 -1.22 -20.47 -43.92
CA GLY A 459 -1.61 -20.22 -42.53
C GLY A 459 -1.90 -21.50 -41.75
N GLY A 460 -0.89 -22.09 -41.11
CA GLY A 460 -1.10 -23.31 -40.31
C GLY A 460 -2.00 -23.04 -39.11
N GLY A 461 -1.75 -21.97 -38.37
CA GLY A 461 -2.63 -21.50 -37.30
C GLY A 461 -3.78 -20.66 -37.87
N LEU A 462 -3.46 -19.54 -38.50
CA LEU A 462 -4.44 -18.56 -38.97
C LEU A 462 -4.17 -18.15 -40.42
N CYS A 463 -5.23 -18.05 -41.22
CA CYS A 463 -5.17 -17.51 -42.58
C CYS A 463 -6.25 -16.44 -42.78
N ALA A 464 -5.82 -15.23 -43.15
CA ALA A 464 -6.68 -14.08 -43.34
C ALA A 464 -6.54 -13.51 -44.76
N ARG A 465 -7.68 -13.20 -45.39
CA ARG A 465 -7.72 -12.52 -46.70
C ARG A 465 -8.66 -11.33 -46.67
N ALA A 466 -8.20 -10.17 -47.12
CA ALA A 466 -9.00 -8.94 -47.13
C ALA A 466 -9.72 -8.68 -45.78
N SER A 467 -9.04 -8.92 -44.66
CA SER A 467 -9.65 -8.97 -43.32
C SER A 467 -8.88 -8.13 -42.29
N THR A 468 -9.49 -7.90 -41.13
CA THR A 468 -8.85 -7.28 -39.96
C THR A 468 -8.76 -8.29 -38.82
N ILE A 469 -7.55 -8.57 -38.34
CA ILE A 469 -7.30 -9.56 -37.29
C ILE A 469 -6.64 -8.88 -36.11
N GLU A 470 -7.21 -9.07 -34.91
CA GLU A 470 -6.65 -8.60 -33.66
C GLU A 470 -6.44 -9.78 -32.71
N LEU A 471 -5.20 -9.96 -32.25
CA LEU A 471 -4.81 -11.00 -31.32
C LEU A 471 -4.30 -10.35 -30.03
N LEU A 472 -4.92 -10.69 -28.90
CA LEU A 472 -4.55 -10.23 -27.56
C LEU A 472 -4.30 -11.44 -26.65
N GLY A 473 -3.09 -11.59 -26.12
CA GLY A 473 -2.78 -12.73 -25.23
C GLY A 473 -2.79 -14.09 -25.95
N VAL A 474 -2.62 -14.11 -27.28
CA VAL A 474 -2.78 -15.32 -28.09
C VAL A 474 -1.47 -16.09 -28.20
N ALA A 475 -1.54 -17.43 -28.19
CA ALA A 475 -0.41 -18.30 -28.49
C ALA A 475 -0.63 -19.07 -29.80
N VAL A 476 0.15 -18.77 -30.83
CA VAL A 476 0.17 -19.48 -32.11
C VAL A 476 1.39 -20.37 -32.18
N ARG A 477 1.22 -21.67 -31.92
CA ARG A 477 2.35 -22.59 -31.76
C ARG A 477 2.21 -23.96 -32.38
N SER A 478 3.31 -24.53 -32.85
CA SER A 478 3.38 -25.89 -33.40
C SER A 478 2.46 -26.13 -34.61
N ASN A 479 2.19 -25.08 -35.40
CA ASN A 479 1.37 -25.19 -36.60
C ASN A 479 2.24 -25.38 -37.85
N VAL A 480 1.68 -26.04 -38.87
CA VAL A 480 2.39 -26.39 -40.09
C VAL A 480 1.59 -25.99 -41.33
N ALA A 481 2.23 -25.25 -42.24
CA ALA A 481 1.71 -24.93 -43.56
C ALA A 481 2.84 -24.81 -44.58
N GLU A 482 2.53 -24.48 -45.84
CA GLU A 482 3.57 -24.15 -46.81
C GLU A 482 3.98 -22.67 -46.73
N LEU A 483 3.01 -21.76 -46.63
CA LEU A 483 3.23 -20.33 -46.43
C LEU A 483 2.59 -19.89 -45.12
N GLY A 484 3.37 -19.28 -44.23
CA GLY A 484 2.86 -18.82 -42.93
C GLY A 484 2.55 -19.99 -42.01
N GLY A 485 3.57 -20.61 -41.42
CA GLY A 485 3.38 -21.78 -40.55
C GLY A 485 2.46 -21.46 -39.38
N GLY A 486 2.68 -20.32 -38.72
CA GLY A 486 1.76 -19.77 -37.73
C GLY A 486 0.63 -18.99 -38.38
N LEU A 487 0.96 -17.89 -39.07
CA LEU A 487 -0.01 -16.95 -39.64
C LEU A 487 0.30 -16.63 -41.10
N TYR A 488 -0.74 -16.59 -41.94
CA TYR A 488 -0.72 -16.04 -43.29
C TYR A 488 -1.76 -14.92 -43.42
N ALA A 489 -1.39 -13.79 -44.01
CA ALA A 489 -2.34 -12.72 -44.32
C ALA A 489 -2.10 -12.12 -45.71
N GLU A 490 -3.19 -11.87 -46.44
CA GLU A 490 -3.18 -11.24 -47.77
C GLU A 490 -4.19 -10.08 -47.82
N GLY A 491 -3.79 -8.90 -48.31
CA GLY A 491 -4.66 -7.71 -48.38
C GLY A 491 -5.32 -7.30 -47.05
N SER A 492 -4.70 -7.60 -45.91
CA SER A 492 -5.30 -7.58 -44.57
C SER A 492 -4.55 -6.65 -43.60
N GLN A 493 -5.15 -6.43 -42.43
CA GLN A 493 -4.51 -5.77 -41.29
C GLN A 493 -4.43 -6.75 -40.13
N VAL A 494 -3.25 -6.92 -39.53
CA VAL A 494 -3.02 -7.88 -38.45
C VAL A 494 -2.38 -7.18 -37.26
N SER A 495 -2.98 -7.34 -36.07
CA SER A 495 -2.49 -6.80 -34.80
C SER A 495 -2.09 -7.90 -33.82
N LEU A 496 -0.81 -7.81 -33.47
CA LEU A 496 0.06 -8.53 -32.55
C LEU A 496 0.12 -8.04 -31.10
N HIS A 497 -0.87 -8.19 -30.23
CA HIS A 497 -0.77 -7.68 -28.86
C HIS A 497 -0.53 -8.80 -27.85
N GLN A 498 0.58 -8.74 -27.10
CA GLN A 498 0.89 -9.74 -26.06
C GLN A 498 0.80 -11.18 -26.58
N THR A 499 1.26 -11.38 -27.81
CA THR A 499 1.04 -12.62 -28.57
C THR A 499 2.35 -13.37 -28.75
N GLN A 500 2.32 -14.69 -28.54
CA GLN A 500 3.41 -15.60 -28.84
C GLN A 500 3.18 -16.28 -30.19
N VAL A 501 4.15 -16.23 -31.09
CA VAL A 501 4.20 -17.02 -32.32
C VAL A 501 5.46 -17.88 -32.28
N GLY A 502 5.33 -19.18 -31.99
CA GLY A 502 6.52 -20.02 -31.84
C GLY A 502 6.43 -21.49 -32.22
N GLY A 503 7.55 -22.07 -32.62
CA GLY A 503 7.63 -23.48 -33.00
C GLY A 503 6.83 -23.84 -34.26
N ASN A 504 6.43 -22.85 -35.07
CA ASN A 504 5.68 -23.08 -36.29
C ASN A 504 6.60 -23.41 -37.47
N GLN A 505 6.11 -24.18 -38.44
CA GLN A 505 6.90 -24.69 -39.57
C GLN A 505 6.27 -24.34 -40.91
N ALA A 506 7.10 -23.85 -41.84
CA ALA A 506 6.68 -23.53 -43.19
C ALA A 506 7.75 -23.80 -44.26
N VAL A 507 7.35 -23.67 -45.53
CA VAL A 507 8.31 -23.44 -46.62
C VAL A 507 8.75 -21.98 -46.62
N ASN A 508 7.84 -21.02 -46.51
CA ASN A 508 8.21 -19.62 -46.32
C ASN A 508 7.36 -18.96 -45.23
N GLY A 509 7.96 -18.08 -44.42
CA GLY A 509 7.27 -17.46 -43.29
C GLY A 509 6.96 -18.49 -42.21
N GLY A 510 8.00 -19.01 -41.54
CA GLY A 510 7.84 -20.06 -40.52
C GLY A 510 6.83 -19.64 -39.45
N GLY A 511 7.03 -18.47 -38.86
CA GLY A 511 6.10 -17.85 -37.93
C GLY A 511 4.97 -17.14 -38.67
N VAL A 512 5.32 -16.06 -39.37
CA VAL A 512 4.36 -15.14 -39.99
C VAL A 512 4.73 -14.88 -41.46
N PHE A 513 3.74 -14.97 -42.34
CA PHE A 513 3.80 -14.52 -43.72
C PHE A 513 2.74 -13.46 -43.97
N ILE A 514 3.14 -12.26 -44.40
CA ILE A 514 2.26 -11.12 -44.71
C ILE A 514 2.47 -10.71 -46.17
N GLU A 515 1.40 -10.60 -46.95
CA GLU A 515 1.41 -10.22 -48.37
C GLU A 515 0.48 -9.03 -48.63
N ASP A 516 1.02 -7.92 -49.13
CA ASP A 516 0.26 -6.69 -49.40
C ASP A 516 -0.68 -6.31 -48.23
N SER A 517 -0.15 -6.42 -47.02
CA SER A 517 -0.88 -6.35 -45.76
C SER A 517 -0.05 -5.61 -44.71
N ASP A 518 -0.71 -5.08 -43.68
CA ASP A 518 -0.01 -4.42 -42.57
C ASP A 518 0.04 -5.33 -41.34
N LEU A 519 1.15 -5.27 -40.59
CA LEU A 519 1.33 -5.97 -39.33
C LEU A 519 1.77 -4.99 -38.25
N ASP A 520 0.98 -4.83 -37.20
CA ASP A 520 1.38 -4.12 -35.99
C ASP A 520 1.63 -5.15 -34.89
N ALA A 521 2.83 -5.22 -34.33
CA ALA A 521 3.12 -6.10 -33.20
C ALA A 521 3.69 -5.30 -32.04
N THR A 522 3.04 -5.41 -30.89
CA THR A 522 3.41 -4.75 -29.65
C THR A 522 3.47 -5.77 -28.52
N ASN A 523 4.58 -5.81 -27.80
CA ASN A 523 4.80 -6.80 -26.72
C ASN A 523 4.62 -8.24 -27.25
N ALA A 524 5.18 -8.56 -28.41
CA ALA A 524 5.02 -9.87 -29.04
C ALA A 524 6.32 -10.70 -28.98
N LEU A 525 6.16 -12.03 -29.00
CA LEU A 525 7.25 -13.00 -28.94
C LEU A 525 7.26 -13.87 -30.20
N LEU A 526 8.31 -13.81 -31.01
CA LEU A 526 8.49 -14.65 -32.21
C LEU A 526 9.66 -15.59 -32.02
N VAL A 527 9.39 -16.87 -31.77
CA VAL A 527 10.42 -17.79 -31.24
C VAL A 527 10.47 -19.15 -31.91
N PHE A 528 11.66 -19.60 -32.28
CA PHE A 528 11.90 -20.96 -32.78
C PHE A 528 11.01 -21.39 -33.95
N ASN A 529 10.60 -20.45 -34.80
CA ASN A 529 9.89 -20.78 -36.03
C ASN A 529 10.88 -21.22 -37.12
N GLU A 530 10.47 -22.18 -37.95
CA GLU A 530 11.32 -22.80 -38.98
C GLU A 530 10.71 -22.63 -40.37
N ALA A 531 11.51 -22.09 -41.31
CA ALA A 531 11.20 -22.05 -42.72
C ALA A 531 12.25 -22.83 -43.53
N THR A 532 11.83 -23.73 -44.42
CA THR A 532 12.80 -24.42 -45.31
C THR A 532 13.27 -23.54 -46.49
N GLY A 533 12.54 -22.47 -46.77
CA GLY A 533 12.84 -21.41 -47.74
C GLY A 533 13.24 -20.13 -47.02
N ASN A 534 12.40 -19.10 -47.07
CA ASN A 534 12.73 -17.75 -46.60
C ASN A 534 11.89 -17.33 -45.38
N GLY A 535 12.49 -16.47 -44.53
CA GLY A 535 11.81 -15.80 -43.41
C GLY A 535 11.32 -16.77 -42.32
N GLY A 536 12.22 -17.15 -41.40
CA GLY A 536 11.89 -18.03 -40.29
C GLY A 536 10.89 -17.41 -39.33
N GLY A 537 11.14 -16.17 -38.90
CA GLY A 537 10.23 -15.42 -38.02
C GLY A 537 9.12 -14.74 -38.82
N ILE A 538 9.47 -13.69 -39.57
CA ILE A 538 8.54 -12.95 -40.44
C ILE A 538 9.06 -12.93 -41.88
N LEU A 539 8.16 -13.20 -42.82
CA LEU A 539 8.28 -12.85 -44.23
C LEU A 539 7.18 -11.86 -44.62
N HIS A 540 7.57 -10.67 -45.08
CA HIS A 540 6.65 -9.67 -45.62
C HIS A 540 6.94 -9.42 -47.10
N ARG A 541 5.95 -9.63 -47.97
CA ARG A 541 6.01 -9.33 -49.41
C ARG A 541 5.01 -8.25 -49.81
N GLY A 542 5.35 -7.49 -50.86
CA GLY A 542 4.43 -6.54 -51.48
C GLY A 542 4.73 -5.11 -51.05
N SER A 543 3.71 -4.38 -50.59
CA SER A 543 3.80 -2.94 -50.34
C SER A 543 3.34 -2.45 -48.96
N GLY A 544 3.01 -3.35 -48.04
CA GLY A 544 2.56 -3.01 -46.68
C GLY A 544 3.69 -2.65 -45.71
N VAL A 545 3.30 -2.33 -44.48
CA VAL A 545 4.21 -1.98 -43.37
C VAL A 545 4.08 -2.98 -42.22
N SER A 546 5.22 -3.49 -41.73
CA SER A 546 5.28 -4.17 -40.44
C SER A 546 5.96 -3.32 -39.40
N THR A 547 5.24 -2.97 -38.33
CA THR A 547 5.72 -2.21 -37.18
C THR A 547 5.85 -3.16 -35.99
N LEU A 548 7.06 -3.25 -35.41
CA LEU A 548 7.39 -4.09 -34.27
C LEU A 548 7.88 -3.21 -33.13
N VAL A 549 7.14 -3.15 -32.03
CA VAL A 549 7.47 -2.37 -30.83
C VAL A 549 7.51 -3.30 -29.61
N ASN A 550 8.58 -3.26 -28.83
CA ASN A 550 8.71 -4.16 -27.67
C ASN A 550 8.56 -5.63 -28.09
N VAL A 551 9.18 -6.03 -29.20
CA VAL A 551 9.09 -7.40 -29.71
C VAL A 551 10.38 -8.15 -29.42
N THR A 552 10.26 -9.40 -28.97
CA THR A 552 11.40 -10.31 -28.81
C THR A 552 11.38 -11.38 -29.91
N VAL A 553 12.44 -11.45 -30.72
CA VAL A 553 12.59 -12.39 -31.83
C VAL A 553 13.81 -13.28 -31.59
N VAL A 554 13.62 -14.58 -31.35
CA VAL A 554 14.71 -15.47 -30.91
C VAL A 554 14.67 -16.81 -31.63
N GLY A 555 15.84 -17.28 -32.10
CA GLY A 555 15.99 -18.68 -32.54
C GLY A 555 15.22 -19.08 -33.81
N ASN A 556 14.73 -18.11 -34.59
CA ASN A 556 14.02 -18.40 -35.85
C ASN A 556 15.01 -18.76 -36.96
N THR A 557 14.65 -19.74 -37.80
CA THR A 557 15.56 -20.33 -38.81
C THR A 557 14.96 -20.33 -40.21
N ALA A 558 15.80 -20.13 -41.24
CA ALA A 558 15.38 -20.18 -42.64
C ALA A 558 16.45 -20.82 -43.56
N GLY A 559 16.01 -21.67 -44.50
CA GLY A 559 16.84 -22.16 -45.61
C GLY A 559 16.88 -23.69 -45.76
N THR A 560 17.50 -24.15 -46.85
CA THR A 560 17.47 -25.57 -47.28
C THR A 560 18.29 -26.54 -46.40
N SER A 561 18.93 -26.03 -45.35
CA SER A 561 19.61 -26.81 -44.32
C SER A 561 19.62 -26.02 -43.02
N ARG A 562 19.67 -26.71 -41.86
CA ARG A 562 19.88 -26.06 -40.55
C ARG A 562 21.09 -25.13 -40.52
N ALA A 563 22.03 -25.26 -41.47
CA ALA A 563 23.31 -24.58 -41.45
C ALA A 563 23.40 -23.26 -42.25
N ASP A 564 22.34 -22.79 -42.92
CA ASP A 564 22.53 -21.70 -43.89
C ASP A 564 22.00 -20.30 -43.51
N ARG A 565 20.92 -20.09 -42.73
CA ARG A 565 20.56 -18.73 -42.21
C ARG A 565 19.65 -18.72 -40.96
N ALA A 566 19.91 -17.78 -40.06
CA ALA A 566 18.96 -17.32 -39.04
C ALA A 566 18.19 -16.09 -39.57
N GLU A 567 17.38 -16.26 -40.61
CA GLU A 567 16.52 -15.17 -41.10
C GLU A 567 15.37 -14.93 -40.14
N ALA A 568 15.56 -13.98 -39.24
CA ALA A 568 14.55 -13.57 -38.29
C ALA A 568 13.43 -12.79 -39.00
N LEU A 569 13.78 -11.81 -39.84
CA LEU A 569 12.82 -10.91 -40.50
C LEU A 569 13.24 -10.64 -41.97
N LEU A 570 12.35 -10.88 -42.93
CA LEU A 570 12.60 -10.60 -44.34
C LEU A 570 11.45 -9.81 -44.95
N GLY A 571 11.79 -8.67 -45.56
CA GLY A 571 10.94 -7.86 -46.42
C GLY A 571 11.38 -7.97 -47.88
N GLU A 572 10.45 -8.36 -48.75
CA GLU A 572 10.63 -8.43 -50.21
C GLU A 572 9.90 -7.27 -50.91
N ASP A 573 10.23 -7.04 -52.19
CA ASP A 573 9.61 -6.01 -53.03
C ASP A 573 9.69 -4.59 -52.45
N GLN A 574 8.56 -4.03 -52.00
CA GLN A 574 8.44 -2.69 -51.41
C GLN A 574 8.03 -2.73 -49.93
N ALA A 575 8.00 -3.93 -49.32
CA ALA A 575 7.58 -4.11 -47.94
C ALA A 575 8.48 -3.34 -46.98
N GLN A 576 7.86 -2.63 -46.03
CA GLN A 576 8.57 -1.84 -45.03
C GLN A 576 8.60 -2.56 -43.69
N LEU A 577 9.75 -2.55 -43.03
CA LEU A 577 9.93 -3.13 -41.70
C LEU A 577 10.44 -2.06 -40.73
N GLU A 578 9.67 -1.78 -39.69
CA GLU A 578 9.99 -0.78 -38.67
C GLU A 578 10.10 -1.47 -37.31
N VAL A 579 11.29 -1.42 -36.70
CA VAL A 579 11.58 -2.10 -35.44
C VAL A 579 11.98 -1.08 -34.39
N ARG A 580 11.36 -1.14 -33.21
CA ARG A 580 11.68 -0.23 -32.09
C ARG A 580 11.64 -0.97 -30.76
N ASN A 581 12.52 -0.60 -29.83
CA ASN A 581 12.50 -1.12 -28.46
C ASN A 581 12.48 -2.65 -28.39
N SER A 582 13.08 -3.31 -29.38
CA SER A 582 12.90 -4.74 -29.60
C SER A 582 14.22 -5.48 -29.40
N ILE A 583 14.14 -6.79 -29.17
CA ILE A 583 15.32 -7.66 -29.05
C ILE A 583 15.30 -8.70 -30.17
N LEU A 584 16.41 -8.83 -30.87
CA LEU A 584 16.59 -9.83 -31.92
C LEU A 584 17.84 -10.68 -31.66
N VAL A 585 17.64 -11.99 -31.51
CA VAL A 585 18.70 -12.94 -31.16
C VAL A 585 18.75 -14.12 -32.12
N SER A 586 19.96 -14.41 -32.63
CA SER A 586 20.31 -15.69 -33.26
C SER A 586 21.12 -16.57 -32.31
N LEU A 587 20.73 -17.84 -32.15
CA LEU A 587 21.32 -18.80 -31.20
C LEU A 587 22.44 -19.67 -31.76
N GLY A 588 22.75 -19.56 -33.05
CA GLY A 588 23.98 -20.16 -33.60
C GLY A 588 23.81 -20.94 -34.90
N GLU A 589 22.60 -21.02 -35.45
CA GLU A 589 22.30 -21.65 -36.75
C GLU A 589 22.61 -20.73 -37.95
N GLY A 590 23.44 -19.69 -37.75
CA GLY A 590 23.86 -18.73 -38.77
C GLY A 590 23.84 -17.27 -38.26
N PRO A 591 24.31 -16.31 -39.07
CA PRO A 591 24.25 -14.91 -38.70
C PRO A 591 22.79 -14.44 -38.64
N LEU A 592 22.47 -13.57 -37.68
CA LEU A 592 21.18 -12.90 -37.63
C LEU A 592 20.98 -12.12 -38.94
N ALA A 593 19.94 -12.47 -39.69
CA ALA A 593 19.63 -11.87 -40.96
C ALA A 593 18.29 -11.13 -40.87
N VAL A 594 18.38 -9.81 -41.10
CA VAL A 594 17.23 -8.93 -41.29
C VAL A 594 17.46 -8.12 -42.56
N SER A 595 16.47 -8.11 -43.45
CA SER A 595 16.58 -7.46 -44.76
C SER A 595 15.25 -6.89 -45.19
N SER A 596 15.23 -5.65 -45.66
CA SER A 596 14.11 -5.03 -46.40
C SER A 596 14.68 -3.91 -47.27
N ALA A 597 14.05 -3.65 -48.41
CA ALA A 597 14.38 -2.50 -49.26
C ALA A 597 14.13 -1.15 -48.55
N ALA A 598 13.21 -1.13 -47.58
CA ALA A 598 12.82 0.03 -46.78
C ALA A 598 12.62 -0.35 -45.31
N GLY A 599 13.72 -0.72 -44.63
CA GLY A 599 13.73 -1.07 -43.21
C GLY A 599 14.32 0.01 -42.31
N SER A 600 13.82 0.12 -41.08
CA SER A 600 14.39 0.96 -40.02
C SER A 600 14.37 0.25 -38.67
N THR A 601 15.34 0.60 -37.82
CA THR A 601 15.44 0.14 -36.43
C THR A 601 15.71 1.36 -35.54
N ALA A 602 15.33 1.32 -34.28
CA ALA A 602 15.76 2.25 -33.25
C ALA A 602 15.64 1.61 -31.86
N TYR A 603 16.52 1.99 -30.94
CA TYR A 603 16.47 1.58 -29.53
C TYR A 603 16.28 0.07 -29.36
N SER A 604 16.92 -0.75 -30.20
CA SER A 604 16.73 -2.20 -30.23
C SER A 604 18.05 -2.94 -30.01
N ALA A 605 17.97 -4.12 -29.40
CA ALA A 605 19.12 -4.98 -29.12
C ALA A 605 19.26 -6.06 -30.20
N TRP A 606 20.50 -6.25 -30.66
CA TRP A 606 20.85 -7.20 -31.69
C TRP A 606 21.97 -8.10 -31.19
N TYR A 607 21.77 -9.42 -31.27
CA TYR A 607 22.78 -10.36 -30.80
C TYR A 607 22.84 -11.63 -31.67
N SER A 608 24.06 -12.11 -31.93
CA SER A 608 24.33 -13.36 -32.62
C SER A 608 25.37 -14.18 -31.85
N ALA A 609 24.99 -15.38 -31.41
CA ALA A 609 25.86 -16.28 -30.65
C ALA A 609 27.09 -16.75 -31.43
N THR A 610 27.03 -16.84 -32.76
CA THR A 610 28.17 -17.24 -33.62
C THR A 610 29.10 -16.08 -34.00
N GLY A 611 28.70 -14.84 -33.72
CA GLY A 611 29.40 -13.64 -34.16
C GLY A 611 29.22 -13.37 -35.66
N GLY A 612 29.21 -12.08 -36.04
CA GLY A 612 28.88 -11.64 -37.39
C GLY A 612 27.40 -11.32 -37.52
N GLU A 613 27.07 -10.04 -37.40
CA GLU A 613 25.76 -9.51 -37.75
C GLU A 613 25.77 -9.21 -39.24
N THR A 614 25.12 -10.04 -40.06
CA THR A 614 24.78 -9.63 -41.43
C THR A 614 23.47 -8.87 -41.38
N VAL A 615 23.58 -7.62 -40.95
CA VAL A 615 22.60 -6.59 -41.30
C VAL A 615 22.51 -6.57 -42.82
N GLY A 616 21.39 -7.03 -43.39
CA GLY A 616 21.21 -7.16 -44.84
C GLY A 616 21.43 -5.82 -45.55
N THR A 617 21.72 -5.87 -46.86
CA THR A 617 21.90 -4.66 -47.66
C THR A 617 20.63 -3.81 -47.65
N GLY A 618 20.61 -2.71 -46.88
CA GLY A 618 19.47 -1.78 -46.79
C GLY A 618 19.14 -1.34 -45.37
N TRP A 619 19.53 -2.11 -44.37
CA TRP A 619 19.21 -1.83 -42.97
C TRP A 619 20.21 -0.87 -42.33
N ARG A 620 19.72 0.14 -41.61
CA ARG A 620 20.52 1.17 -40.95
C ARG A 620 20.28 1.07 -39.46
N ALA A 621 21.32 0.76 -38.70
CA ALA A 621 21.29 0.94 -37.25
C ALA A 621 20.79 2.35 -36.93
N GLY A 622 19.74 2.44 -36.12
CA GLY A 622 19.14 3.67 -35.69
C GLY A 622 19.74 4.21 -34.40
N PRO A 623 19.22 5.33 -33.91
CA PRO A 623 19.61 5.83 -32.60
C PRO A 623 19.27 4.79 -31.52
N GLY A 624 20.17 4.64 -30.55
CA GLY A 624 19.94 3.81 -29.36
C GLY A 624 20.08 2.30 -29.55
N ASP A 625 20.34 1.81 -30.76
CA ASP A 625 20.55 0.37 -30.96
C ASP A 625 21.82 -0.14 -30.26
N ILE A 626 21.75 -1.35 -29.71
CA ILE A 626 22.85 -2.01 -29.02
C ILE A 626 23.16 -3.38 -29.65
N ALA A 627 24.45 -3.72 -29.72
CA ALA A 627 24.94 -4.98 -30.27
C ALA A 627 25.57 -5.85 -29.15
N GLN A 628 24.75 -6.21 -28.17
CA GLN A 628 25.19 -6.97 -26.98
C GLN A 628 24.16 -8.03 -26.62
N ASP A 629 24.65 -9.11 -26.00
CA ASP A 629 23.81 -10.15 -25.42
C ASP A 629 22.78 -9.53 -24.45
N PRO A 630 21.47 -9.73 -24.68
CA PRO A 630 20.42 -9.20 -23.80
C PRO A 630 20.39 -9.89 -22.43
N ARG A 631 21.10 -11.01 -22.22
CA ARG A 631 21.19 -11.73 -20.94
C ARG A 631 19.81 -12.08 -20.37
N PHE A 632 19.05 -12.86 -21.12
CA PHE A 632 17.78 -13.41 -20.66
C PHE A 632 17.93 -14.23 -19.37
N ILE A 633 16.86 -14.33 -18.58
CA ILE A 633 16.85 -15.08 -17.31
C ILE A 633 17.11 -16.56 -17.60
N GLY A 634 16.32 -17.17 -18.49
CA GLY A 634 16.48 -18.57 -18.88
C GLY A 634 16.15 -18.74 -20.36
N LEU A 635 17.15 -19.05 -21.19
CA LEU A 635 16.90 -19.40 -22.59
C LEU A 635 17.64 -20.68 -22.91
N SER A 636 16.90 -21.67 -23.36
CA SER A 636 17.40 -22.92 -23.91
C SER A 636 17.38 -22.86 -25.44
N ASP A 637 18.19 -23.69 -26.10
CA ASP A 637 18.19 -23.84 -27.56
C ASP A 637 17.79 -25.28 -27.90
N ASP A 638 16.67 -25.73 -27.34
CA ASP A 638 16.12 -27.08 -27.54
C ASP A 638 14.76 -27.08 -28.27
N GLY A 639 14.18 -25.90 -28.52
CA GLY A 639 12.89 -25.71 -29.16
C GLY A 639 11.68 -25.98 -28.25
N ASP A 640 11.89 -26.21 -26.96
CA ASP A 640 10.84 -26.34 -25.95
C ASP A 640 10.48 -24.98 -25.36
N LEU A 641 9.44 -24.36 -25.92
CA LEU A 641 8.94 -23.05 -25.50
C LEU A 641 8.47 -23.00 -24.04
N THR A 642 8.22 -24.15 -23.39
CA THR A 642 7.62 -24.21 -22.05
C THR A 642 8.62 -23.97 -20.92
N ASN A 643 9.92 -23.97 -21.23
CA ASN A 643 10.98 -23.85 -20.24
C ASN A 643 11.84 -22.58 -20.39
N ASP A 644 11.48 -21.70 -21.34
CA ASP A 644 12.16 -20.45 -21.61
C ASP A 644 11.52 -19.26 -20.88
N ASP A 645 12.37 -18.35 -20.39
CA ASP A 645 12.07 -17.09 -19.71
C ASP A 645 12.88 -15.96 -20.37
N TYR A 646 12.17 -15.16 -21.16
CA TYR A 646 12.70 -14.04 -21.94
C TYR A 646 12.81 -12.75 -21.13
N GLY A 647 12.59 -12.79 -19.81
CA GLY A 647 12.84 -11.67 -18.91
C GLY A 647 14.33 -11.31 -18.88
N LEU A 648 14.64 -10.06 -18.55
CA LEU A 648 16.01 -9.56 -18.54
C LEU A 648 16.66 -9.75 -17.17
N ARG A 649 17.90 -10.24 -17.12
CA ARG A 649 18.68 -10.25 -15.87
C ARG A 649 19.02 -8.81 -15.48
N ALA A 650 19.20 -8.55 -14.18
CA ALA A 650 19.61 -7.24 -13.64
C ALA A 650 20.95 -6.68 -14.16
N THR A 651 21.73 -7.47 -14.92
CA THR A 651 22.97 -7.00 -15.58
C THR A 651 22.80 -6.83 -17.09
N SER A 652 21.58 -6.97 -17.60
CA SER A 652 21.28 -6.85 -19.01
C SER A 652 21.64 -5.45 -19.51
N PRO A 653 22.25 -5.34 -20.70
CA PRO A 653 22.43 -4.05 -21.36
C PRO A 653 21.13 -3.52 -22.01
N ALA A 654 20.07 -4.33 -22.07
CA ALA A 654 18.77 -3.96 -22.63
C ALA A 654 17.80 -3.37 -21.58
N LEU A 655 18.16 -3.41 -20.30
CA LEU A 655 17.41 -2.82 -19.20
C LEU A 655 17.51 -1.28 -19.24
N ASP A 656 16.38 -0.57 -19.13
CA ASP A 656 16.23 0.89 -19.22
C ASP A 656 16.90 1.53 -20.45
N ALA A 657 17.06 0.77 -21.54
CA ALA A 657 17.89 1.14 -22.69
C ALA A 657 17.09 1.53 -23.94
N GLY A 658 15.77 1.37 -23.90
CA GLY A 658 14.84 1.68 -24.98
C GLY A 658 14.65 3.18 -25.24
N ASP A 659 13.63 3.50 -26.02
CA ASP A 659 13.29 4.88 -26.41
C ASP A 659 13.00 5.72 -25.15
N PRO A 660 13.72 6.85 -24.94
CA PRO A 660 13.59 7.66 -23.75
C PRO A 660 12.32 8.52 -23.72
N SER A 661 11.46 8.44 -24.75
CA SER A 661 10.17 9.13 -24.76
C SER A 661 9.22 8.53 -23.73
N ALA A 662 8.59 9.38 -22.92
CA ALA A 662 7.68 8.99 -21.85
C ALA A 662 6.50 8.11 -22.29
N VAL A 663 6.14 8.12 -23.59
CA VAL A 663 5.08 7.26 -24.14
C VAL A 663 5.45 5.78 -24.14
N TYR A 664 6.74 5.47 -24.05
CA TYR A 664 7.26 4.11 -24.03
C TYR A 664 7.74 3.67 -22.65
N ASN A 665 7.67 4.52 -21.63
CA ASN A 665 8.15 4.16 -20.29
C ASN A 665 7.48 2.89 -19.78
N ASP A 666 8.24 2.13 -19.01
CA ASP A 666 7.75 0.94 -18.33
C ASP A 666 6.65 1.31 -17.31
N ALA A 667 5.91 0.30 -16.85
CA ALA A 667 4.80 0.50 -15.91
C ALA A 667 5.21 1.17 -14.60
N ASP A 668 6.49 1.05 -14.19
CA ASP A 668 7.05 1.72 -13.01
C ASP A 668 7.56 3.15 -13.28
N GLY A 669 7.49 3.59 -14.54
CA GLY A 669 7.85 4.93 -14.99
C GLY A 669 9.32 5.10 -15.40
N THR A 670 10.15 4.05 -15.36
CA THR A 670 11.53 4.12 -15.88
C THR A 670 11.54 4.19 -17.41
N PRO A 671 12.66 4.58 -18.04
CA PRO A 671 12.81 4.46 -19.49
C PRO A 671 12.59 3.02 -19.93
N ASN A 672 11.98 2.83 -21.10
CA ASN A 672 11.60 1.51 -21.59
C ASN A 672 12.71 0.45 -21.56
N ASP A 673 12.42 -0.74 -21.05
CA ASP A 673 13.19 -1.95 -21.33
C ASP A 673 13.05 -2.36 -22.80
N MET A 674 14.12 -2.84 -23.45
CA MET A 674 13.95 -3.42 -24.79
C MET A 674 13.34 -4.83 -24.69
N GLY A 675 12.46 -5.18 -25.62
CA GLY A 675 11.89 -6.52 -25.80
C GLY A 675 10.46 -6.66 -25.27
N VAL A 676 9.98 -7.91 -25.25
CA VAL A 676 8.58 -8.29 -24.97
C VAL A 676 8.02 -7.81 -23.63
N TYR A 677 8.87 -7.64 -22.62
CA TYR A 677 8.48 -7.16 -21.29
C TYR A 677 8.61 -5.64 -21.12
N GLY A 678 9.01 -4.93 -22.16
CA GLY A 678 9.16 -3.48 -22.12
C GLY A 678 7.84 -2.72 -22.30
N GLY A 679 7.79 -1.52 -21.75
CA GLY A 679 6.81 -0.50 -22.00
C GLY A 679 5.62 -0.56 -21.06
N PRO A 680 4.60 0.28 -21.31
CA PRO A 680 3.47 0.43 -20.39
C PRO A 680 2.61 -0.84 -20.29
N ALA A 681 2.70 -1.74 -21.28
CA ALA A 681 1.98 -3.02 -21.34
C ALA A 681 2.94 -4.23 -21.22
N GLY A 682 4.10 -4.04 -20.58
CA GLY A 682 5.15 -5.05 -20.40
C GLY A 682 4.83 -6.20 -19.43
N ASN A 683 3.55 -6.45 -19.12
CA ASN A 683 3.10 -7.48 -18.19
C ASN A 683 2.83 -8.84 -18.88
N PHE A 684 3.68 -9.21 -19.86
CA PHE A 684 3.55 -10.42 -20.67
C PHE A 684 3.54 -11.72 -19.86
#